data_AF-A0A0W0VP24-F1
#
_entry.id   AF-A0A0W0VP24-F1
#
_cell.length_a   1.000
_cell.length_b   1.000
_cell.length_c   1.000
_cell.angle_alpha   90.00
_cell.angle_beta   90.00
_cell.angle_gamma   90.00
#
_symmetry.space_group_name_H-M   'P 1'
#
loop_
_entity.id
_entity.type
_entity.pdbx_description
1 polymer ?
#
loop_
_entity_poly.entity_id
_entity_poly.type
_entity_poly.pdbx_seq_one_letter_code
_entity_poly.pdbx_strand_id
1 'polypeptide(L)'
;MKLIKNSSALHDLNGFIEKKLAELIKEEKIREQKERNNLGSKDKLTIGQESFKKNRAATAIQRLWRKRKIKQAFVKSPYETYLSLIEPQDEQRLLSSIMFGRHVAELQGASEQRIQNPYIHKKAFYHRDDNLSGALLEKLLSEFKISQLQKDENILIPVTLLKNTPVEEIAKNFFPKSGMTKEPKLIKDNEHAIGIIAIPRNNPNKNHIVRILRASGLIASPWEIAVNIKKNKDNISPIKTTKLDENLPKTTEELFKSNIIHKLSRIAENKRYPTQKIAKSLVKILKKMPKNLKPAAVQRISCMVDMANTFYEYDYPKFAFAVYAILHEVSLSLLEQNNKEGLNQGFDAFLEESQDTMLQSSGLDPKKLDKTSFIACPTMSGTNAYALAMKLALKMTKTSGNPPPVKVLKPSYFEFDYITKTTNKSDADIFVLSGGPIVNPEGLTPGVDINQFIKRNVIDKKRTKPTTLIIDATTTLYKNLALDEEVKELIYQGKLSIIIHESHQKFGMIHADQAQYGRMFALCSKEQFGSEIIDEMQSNAKEDYSKHLDLRIGAYISTSCGKVLEEIKQQHFTNGALLRNILIQASLASSKIVKHEDMLSNLEELYFVTSSHKELKEASKGIIEARDSFGHFGTVKARVADQFRLSPDASDDIDCLIQTAQIYLAHYFKPNHALELLVQNTKKSEKLSISEQIIAAALANNIINIVKVVNPSKSIPLMFALGNLMEHCDSLKGRQYYNKITKNYFELRQRIIQKYDVKNPKYFFTLTQILYNKNIELEDRHLKILSSNAVVSKIILENHEDLSNDAIVAILNLANDSLTDKQAKMMANNKKFCASIVKMHNAVEEIFLSLDNAPDKYQKAKYFSKKYFATSFKALENFHDEASKLAGDKNKLIDELNQAKDVYCKDVLGKDRSTGSKAMRYILKAAVNFIAALTFGVAHYINYKKTGQAVFFSGTNSQNRLRNLHKKLIEEYKDECQESKPSNSKNV
;
A
#
# COMPACT_ATOMS: atom_id res chain seq x y z
N MET A 1 -10.87 -15.27 20.44
CA MET A 1 -12.19 -14.72 20.84
C MET A 1 -12.17 -13.52 21.82
N LYS A 2 -11.06 -12.79 22.01
CA LYS A 2 -10.99 -11.61 22.92
C LYS A 2 -10.74 -10.26 22.21
N LEU A 3 -10.11 -10.23 21.04
CA LEU A 3 -9.88 -8.99 20.26
C LEU A 3 -11.19 -8.25 19.97
N ILE A 4 -12.21 -9.02 19.58
CA ILE A 4 -13.49 -8.51 19.08
C ILE A 4 -14.44 -8.09 20.21
N LYS A 5 -14.27 -8.64 21.43
CA LYS A 5 -15.18 -8.36 22.58
C LYS A 5 -14.85 -7.06 23.31
N ASN A 6 -13.73 -6.41 22.99
CA ASN A 6 -13.21 -5.26 23.74
C ASN A 6 -13.80 -3.90 23.30
N SER A 7 -14.52 -3.85 22.18
CA SER A 7 -15.12 -2.61 21.65
C SER A 7 -16.29 -2.95 20.73
N SER A 8 -17.39 -2.17 20.81
CA SER A 8 -18.52 -2.30 19.88
C SER A 8 -18.07 -2.15 18.42
N ALA A 9 -17.15 -1.21 18.13
CA ALA A 9 -16.62 -1.01 16.78
C ALA A 9 -15.89 -2.25 16.23
N LEU A 10 -15.16 -3.00 17.07
CA LEU A 10 -14.50 -4.25 16.66
C LEU A 10 -15.51 -5.39 16.50
N HIS A 11 -16.55 -5.43 17.34
CA HIS A 11 -17.65 -6.39 17.25
C HIS A 11 -18.41 -6.24 15.94
N ASP A 12 -18.81 -5.01 15.61
CA ASP A 12 -19.56 -4.69 14.40
C ASP A 12 -18.73 -5.03 13.15
N LEU A 13 -17.46 -4.58 13.11
CA LEU A 13 -16.55 -4.88 12.01
C LEU A 13 -16.36 -6.39 11.81
N ASN A 14 -16.19 -7.14 12.90
CA ASN A 14 -16.04 -8.59 12.81
C ASN A 14 -17.29 -9.29 12.29
N GLY A 15 -18.49 -8.87 12.74
CA GLY A 15 -19.75 -9.42 12.23
C GLY A 15 -19.89 -9.24 10.71
N PHE A 16 -19.45 -8.11 10.17
CA PHE A 16 -19.44 -7.86 8.72
C PHE A 16 -18.44 -8.76 7.99
N ILE A 17 -17.22 -8.86 8.52
CA ILE A 17 -16.17 -9.72 7.94
C ILE A 17 -16.61 -11.19 7.96
N GLU A 18 -17.15 -11.68 9.07
CA GLU A 18 -17.61 -13.07 9.18
C GLU A 18 -18.76 -13.39 8.24
N LYS A 19 -19.74 -12.49 8.10
CA LYS A 19 -20.82 -12.65 7.13
C LYS A 19 -20.29 -12.84 5.71
N LYS A 20 -19.29 -12.04 5.30
CA LYS A 20 -18.67 -12.13 3.97
C LYS A 20 -17.76 -13.35 3.82
N LEU A 21 -16.98 -13.69 4.85
CA LEU A 21 -16.16 -14.91 4.84
C LEU A 21 -17.02 -16.18 4.75
N ALA A 22 -18.21 -16.20 5.36
CA ALA A 22 -19.12 -17.34 5.26
C ALA A 22 -19.61 -17.58 3.81
N GLU A 23 -19.81 -16.50 3.03
CA GLU A 23 -20.15 -16.57 1.60
C GLU A 23 -18.96 -17.15 0.78
N LEU A 24 -17.72 -16.80 1.14
CA LEU A 24 -16.50 -17.24 0.46
C LEU A 24 -16.08 -18.69 0.79
N ILE A 25 -16.16 -19.10 2.06
CA ILE A 25 -15.69 -20.42 2.56
C ILE A 25 -16.55 -21.58 2.04
N LYS A 26 -17.79 -21.31 1.58
CA LYS A 26 -18.68 -22.32 0.99
C LYS A 26 -18.06 -22.96 -0.27
N GLU A 27 -17.16 -22.28 -0.97
CA GLU A 27 -16.44 -22.81 -2.14
C GLU A 27 -15.17 -23.61 -1.78
N GLU A 28 -14.55 -23.35 -0.62
CA GLU A 28 -13.24 -23.87 -0.24
C GLU A 28 -13.31 -25.28 0.41
N LYS A 29 -14.38 -25.54 1.18
CA LYS A 29 -14.61 -26.84 1.85
C LYS A 29 -14.78 -28.03 0.88
N ILE A 30 -15.23 -27.79 -0.35
CA ILE A 30 -15.35 -28.84 -1.40
C ILE A 30 -13.97 -29.24 -1.94
N ARG A 31 -12.95 -28.39 -1.75
CA ARG A 31 -11.63 -28.52 -2.39
C ARG A 31 -10.57 -29.15 -1.48
N GLU A 32 -10.61 -28.86 -0.18
CA GLU A 32 -9.71 -29.47 0.82
C GLU A 32 -9.85 -31.00 0.91
N GLN A 33 -11.03 -31.53 0.59
CA GLN A 33 -11.27 -32.97 0.47
C GLN A 33 -10.48 -33.63 -0.68
N LYS A 34 -10.04 -32.89 -1.71
CA LYS A 34 -9.27 -33.42 -2.85
C LYS A 34 -7.75 -33.40 -2.62
N GLU A 35 -7.22 -32.45 -1.85
CA GLU A 35 -5.76 -32.33 -1.63
C GLU A 35 -5.24 -33.30 -0.55
N ARG A 36 -6.09 -33.76 0.38
CA ARG A 36 -5.72 -34.79 1.38
C ARG A 36 -5.47 -36.18 0.78
N ASN A 37 -5.90 -36.43 -0.46
CA ASN A 37 -5.75 -37.73 -1.12
C ASN A 37 -4.40 -37.92 -1.87
N ASN A 38 -3.50 -36.93 -1.87
CA ASN A 38 -2.24 -36.97 -2.63
C ASN A 38 -0.95 -36.94 -1.78
N LEU A 39 -1.02 -37.21 -0.48
CA LEU A 39 0.18 -37.36 0.36
C LEU A 39 0.61 -38.84 0.40
N GLY A 40 1.35 -39.26 -0.63
CA GLY A 40 2.02 -40.54 -0.69
C GLY A 40 3.12 -40.68 0.39
N SER A 41 3.29 -41.91 0.86
CA SER A 41 4.20 -42.34 1.94
C SER A 41 5.66 -41.95 1.68
N LYS A 42 6.39 -41.70 2.78
CA LYS A 42 7.83 -41.44 2.78
C LYS A 42 8.60 -42.75 3.00
N ASP A 43 9.15 -43.32 1.93
CA ASP A 43 10.21 -44.32 2.05
C ASP A 43 11.58 -43.66 2.26
N LYS A 44 12.46 -44.35 3.00
CA LYS A 44 13.85 -43.93 3.26
C LYS A 44 14.69 -44.09 1.99
N LEU A 45 15.48 -43.06 1.68
CA LEU A 45 16.30 -42.97 0.47
C LEU A 45 17.69 -43.54 0.69
N THR A 46 18.29 -44.08 -0.36
CA THR A 46 19.67 -44.60 -0.34
C THR A 46 20.73 -43.48 -0.41
N ILE A 47 21.97 -43.79 -0.03
CA ILE A 47 23.10 -42.84 0.06
C ILE A 47 23.39 -42.14 -1.29
N GLY A 48 23.25 -42.85 -2.42
CA GLY A 48 23.37 -42.25 -3.76
C GLY A 48 22.25 -41.26 -4.08
N GLN A 49 21.02 -41.54 -3.61
CA GLN A 49 19.88 -40.63 -3.73
C GLN A 49 20.02 -39.41 -2.79
N GLU A 50 20.70 -39.54 -1.65
CA GLU A 50 21.03 -38.42 -0.77
C GLU A 50 22.07 -37.47 -1.37
N SER A 51 23.14 -37.98 -2.00
CA SER A 51 24.14 -37.15 -2.68
C SER A 51 23.53 -36.39 -3.88
N PHE A 52 22.72 -37.08 -4.69
CA PHE A 52 21.96 -36.45 -5.78
C PHE A 52 20.97 -35.40 -5.25
N LYS A 53 20.27 -35.67 -4.13
CA LYS A 53 19.40 -34.69 -3.46
C LYS A 53 20.17 -33.50 -2.88
N LYS A 54 21.34 -33.70 -2.29
CA LYS A 54 22.20 -32.63 -1.77
C LYS A 54 22.69 -31.71 -2.89
N ASN A 55 23.17 -32.27 -4.00
CA ASN A 55 23.57 -31.48 -5.17
C ASN A 55 22.38 -30.72 -5.78
N ARG A 56 21.23 -31.39 -5.93
CA ARG A 56 19.99 -30.75 -6.40
C ARG A 56 19.48 -29.66 -5.45
N ALA A 57 19.60 -29.86 -4.14
CA ALA A 57 19.25 -28.88 -3.11
C ALA A 57 20.21 -27.68 -3.14
N ALA A 58 21.52 -27.90 -3.27
CA ALA A 58 22.52 -26.85 -3.42
C ALA A 58 22.24 -26.01 -4.67
N THR A 59 21.97 -26.64 -5.82
CA THR A 59 21.56 -25.94 -7.04
C THR A 59 20.25 -25.17 -6.85
N ALA A 60 19.26 -25.73 -6.16
CA ALA A 60 17.99 -25.05 -5.87
C ALA A 60 18.20 -23.82 -4.96
N ILE A 61 19.02 -23.93 -3.93
CA ILE A 61 19.38 -22.84 -3.01
C ILE A 61 20.14 -21.75 -3.77
N GLN A 62 21.14 -22.11 -4.58
CA GLN A 62 21.90 -21.17 -5.40
C GLN A 62 21.01 -20.43 -6.39
N ARG A 63 20.11 -21.15 -7.08
CA ARG A 63 19.10 -20.54 -7.98
C ARG A 63 18.20 -19.57 -7.23
N LEU A 64 17.66 -19.97 -6.07
CA LEU A 64 16.81 -19.10 -5.25
C LEU A 64 17.58 -17.87 -4.75
N TRP A 65 18.85 -18.03 -4.39
CA TRP A 65 19.72 -16.93 -3.96
C TRP A 65 19.99 -15.93 -5.09
N ARG A 66 20.31 -16.41 -6.31
CA ARG A 66 20.48 -15.56 -7.50
C ARG A 66 19.21 -14.78 -7.82
N LYS A 67 18.05 -15.45 -7.82
CA LYS A 67 16.74 -14.79 -7.98
C LYS A 67 16.49 -13.72 -6.92
N ARG A 68 16.84 -14.02 -5.67
CA ARG A 68 16.74 -13.07 -4.56
C ARG A 68 17.63 -11.83 -4.78
N LYS A 69 18.82 -11.99 -5.35
CA LYS A 69 19.70 -10.85 -5.68
C LYS A 69 19.10 -9.93 -6.74
N ILE A 70 18.55 -10.48 -7.81
CA ILE A 70 17.84 -9.71 -8.83
C ILE A 70 16.63 -8.99 -8.22
N LYS A 71 15.81 -9.70 -7.43
CA LYS A 71 14.71 -9.09 -6.68
C LYS A 71 15.18 -7.91 -5.81
N GLN A 72 16.26 -8.08 -5.06
CA GLN A 72 16.80 -7.02 -4.20
C GLN A 72 17.26 -5.79 -5.02
N ALA A 73 17.82 -6.01 -6.21
CA ALA A 73 18.18 -4.92 -7.11
C ALA A 73 16.93 -4.15 -7.60
N PHE A 74 15.89 -4.87 -8.07
CA PHE A 74 14.62 -4.26 -8.45
C PHE A 74 13.96 -3.49 -7.31
N VAL A 75 13.95 -4.03 -6.08
CA VAL A 75 13.40 -3.31 -4.91
C VAL A 75 14.18 -2.03 -4.61
N LYS A 76 15.48 -1.97 -4.90
CA LYS A 76 16.32 -0.80 -4.65
C LYS A 76 16.19 0.26 -5.74
N SER A 77 16.24 -0.16 -7.01
CA SER A 77 16.14 0.74 -8.16
C SER A 77 15.57 -0.02 -9.37
N PRO A 78 14.23 -0.05 -9.55
CA PRO A 78 13.61 -0.80 -10.65
C PRO A 78 14.11 -0.34 -12.02
N TYR A 79 14.20 0.97 -12.24
CA TYR A 79 14.60 1.60 -13.50
C TYR A 79 16.02 1.21 -13.90
N GLU A 80 17.00 1.49 -13.04
CA GLU A 80 18.41 1.17 -13.30
C GLU A 80 18.64 -0.34 -13.44
N THR A 81 17.95 -1.13 -12.61
CA THR A 81 18.06 -2.59 -12.67
C THR A 81 17.56 -3.11 -14.01
N TYR A 82 16.40 -2.66 -14.49
CA TYR A 82 15.86 -3.08 -15.77
C TYR A 82 16.79 -2.72 -16.93
N LEU A 83 17.28 -1.47 -16.99
CA LEU A 83 18.21 -1.04 -18.04
C LEU A 83 19.54 -1.79 -18.00
N SER A 84 19.99 -2.23 -16.81
CA SER A 84 21.18 -3.08 -16.69
C SER A 84 21.02 -4.46 -17.34
N LEU A 85 19.80 -4.92 -17.61
CA LEU A 85 19.51 -6.18 -18.29
C LEU A 85 19.51 -6.05 -19.83
N ILE A 86 19.68 -4.84 -20.35
CA ILE A 86 19.70 -4.55 -21.79
C ILE A 86 21.13 -4.16 -22.17
N GLU A 87 21.65 -4.78 -23.23
CA GLU A 87 23.01 -4.50 -23.71
C GLU A 87 23.15 -3.02 -24.14
N PRO A 88 24.30 -2.37 -23.85
CA PRO A 88 24.52 -0.94 -24.14
C PRO A 88 24.27 -0.56 -25.60
N GLN A 89 24.60 -1.45 -26.53
CA GLN A 89 24.49 -1.28 -27.97
C GLN A 89 23.11 -1.63 -28.54
N ASP A 90 22.16 -2.12 -27.74
CA ASP A 90 20.81 -2.43 -28.21
C ASP A 90 20.01 -1.12 -28.40
N GLU A 91 19.49 -0.89 -29.60
CA GLU A 91 18.68 0.30 -29.90
C GLU A 91 17.44 0.40 -29.01
N GLN A 92 16.90 -0.74 -28.55
CA GLN A 92 15.78 -0.79 -27.62
C GLN A 92 16.13 -0.24 -26.23
N ARG A 93 17.43 -0.14 -25.88
CA ARG A 93 17.88 0.44 -24.62
C ARG A 93 17.55 1.92 -24.53
N LEU A 94 17.65 2.67 -25.63
CA LEU A 94 17.26 4.08 -25.66
C LEU A 94 15.77 4.21 -25.36
N LEU A 95 14.93 3.50 -26.12
CA LEU A 95 13.48 3.53 -25.93
C LEU A 95 13.10 3.10 -24.51
N SER A 96 13.73 2.07 -23.97
CA SER A 96 13.53 1.63 -22.60
C SER A 96 13.98 2.66 -21.57
N SER A 97 15.09 3.36 -21.79
CA SER A 97 15.51 4.44 -20.89
C SER A 97 14.49 5.57 -20.85
N ILE A 98 13.85 5.86 -21.98
CA ILE A 98 12.81 6.87 -22.03
C ILE A 98 11.54 6.34 -21.36
N MET A 99 11.11 5.12 -21.68
CA MET A 99 9.75 4.62 -21.41
C MET A 99 9.57 3.76 -20.17
N PHE A 100 10.60 3.04 -19.73
CA PHE A 100 10.47 2.14 -18.58
C PHE A 100 10.29 2.93 -17.28
N GLY A 101 9.38 2.51 -16.42
CA GLY A 101 8.99 3.25 -15.21
C GLY A 101 8.20 4.51 -15.49
N ARG A 102 7.52 4.59 -16.65
CA ARG A 102 6.46 5.56 -16.94
C ARG A 102 5.08 4.94 -16.81
N HIS A 103 4.78 4.29 -15.68
CA HIS A 103 3.38 4.04 -15.35
C HIS A 103 2.83 5.25 -14.56
N VAL A 104 1.59 5.17 -14.09
CA VAL A 104 0.92 6.35 -13.53
C VAL A 104 1.22 6.55 -12.03
N ALA A 105 1.76 5.55 -11.34
CA ALA A 105 2.17 5.67 -9.93
C ALA A 105 3.33 6.68 -9.72
N GLU A 106 4.09 6.99 -10.77
CA GLU A 106 5.31 7.79 -10.73
C GLU A 106 5.06 9.30 -10.74
N LEU A 107 3.82 9.69 -11.08
CA LEU A 107 3.38 11.06 -11.28
C LEU A 107 3.00 11.75 -9.95
N GLN A 108 2.97 10.99 -8.86
CA GLN A 108 2.87 11.52 -7.51
C GLN A 108 4.13 11.24 -6.68
N GLY A 109 4.72 12.30 -6.14
CA GLY A 109 5.96 12.20 -5.37
C GLY A 109 5.90 11.28 -4.14
N ALA A 110 4.70 10.98 -3.64
CA ALA A 110 4.46 10.22 -2.42
C ALA A 110 4.08 8.74 -2.63
N SER A 111 3.96 8.24 -3.88
CA SER A 111 3.58 6.84 -4.11
C SER A 111 4.69 5.88 -3.66
N GLU A 112 4.31 4.83 -2.91
CA GLU A 112 5.22 3.77 -2.46
C GLU A 112 5.75 2.91 -3.63
N GLN A 113 5.07 2.94 -4.78
CA GLN A 113 5.41 2.16 -5.99
C GLN A 113 6.12 3.01 -7.06
N ARG A 114 6.53 4.24 -6.72
CA ARG A 114 7.17 5.16 -7.65
C ARG A 114 8.53 4.64 -8.12
N ILE A 115 8.69 4.54 -9.44
CA ILE A 115 9.95 4.31 -10.13
C ILE A 115 10.55 5.66 -10.52
N GLN A 116 11.81 5.91 -10.15
CA GLN A 116 12.48 7.16 -10.53
C GLN A 116 13.05 7.01 -11.94
N ASN A 117 12.35 7.55 -12.95
CA ASN A 117 12.86 7.69 -14.30
C ASN A 117 13.26 9.18 -14.53
N PRO A 118 14.50 9.49 -14.93
CA PRO A 118 15.01 10.86 -15.09
C PRO A 118 14.32 11.65 -16.21
N TYR A 119 13.64 10.99 -17.15
CA TYR A 119 12.87 11.64 -18.20
C TYR A 119 11.45 12.05 -17.75
N ILE A 120 11.01 11.67 -16.55
CA ILE A 120 9.74 12.12 -15.95
C ILE A 120 10.01 13.41 -15.17
N HIS A 121 9.47 14.53 -15.63
CA HIS A 121 9.61 15.81 -14.92
C HIS A 121 8.66 15.90 -13.72
N LYS A 122 8.97 16.79 -12.77
CA LYS A 122 8.26 16.90 -11.48
C LYS A 122 6.78 17.31 -11.61
N LYS A 123 6.38 17.92 -12.72
CA LYS A 123 5.00 18.37 -12.97
C LYS A 123 4.27 17.48 -13.98
N ALA A 124 4.82 16.31 -14.32
CA ALA A 124 4.16 15.41 -15.26
C ALA A 124 2.85 14.93 -14.64
N PHE A 125 1.75 15.06 -15.40
CA PHE A 125 0.42 14.64 -14.96
C PHE A 125 -0.07 13.51 -15.85
N TYR A 126 -0.66 12.49 -15.25
CA TYR A 126 -1.37 11.36 -15.87
C TYR A 126 -0.73 10.72 -17.15
N HIS A 127 -1.44 9.81 -17.87
CA HIS A 127 -0.89 9.21 -19.11
C HIS A 127 -0.63 10.25 -20.23
N ARG A 128 -1.19 11.46 -20.07
CA ARG A 128 -1.08 12.63 -20.92
C ARG A 128 -0.45 13.74 -20.12
N ASP A 129 0.82 13.97 -20.36
CA ASP A 129 1.48 15.10 -19.74
C ASP A 129 0.98 16.38 -20.42
N ASP A 130 0.01 17.05 -19.83
CA ASP A 130 -0.52 18.26 -20.44
C ASP A 130 0.38 19.49 -20.25
N ASN A 131 1.38 19.37 -19.38
CA ASN A 131 2.39 20.37 -19.07
C ASN A 131 3.77 19.88 -19.54
N LEU A 132 3.81 19.26 -20.74
CA LEU A 132 5.03 18.70 -21.32
C LEU A 132 6.17 19.69 -21.19
N SER A 133 7.19 19.24 -20.49
CA SER A 133 8.41 19.98 -20.23
C SER A 133 9.51 18.98 -19.87
N GLY A 134 10.74 19.48 -19.80
CA GLY A 134 11.90 18.65 -19.50
C GLY A 134 12.45 17.91 -20.71
N ALA A 135 13.38 16.99 -20.43
CA ALA A 135 14.28 16.43 -21.44
C ALA A 135 13.59 15.70 -22.59
N LEU A 136 12.44 15.05 -22.33
CA LEU A 136 11.71 14.33 -23.38
C LEU A 136 11.15 15.28 -24.43
N LEU A 137 10.45 16.35 -24.01
CA LEU A 137 9.90 17.34 -24.93
C LEU A 137 11.02 18.08 -25.66
N GLU A 138 12.08 18.49 -24.95
CA GLU A 138 13.20 19.21 -25.60
C GLU A 138 13.86 18.39 -26.71
N LYS A 139 14.06 17.09 -26.49
CA LYS A 139 14.55 16.17 -27.53
C LYS A 139 13.59 16.12 -28.72
N LEU A 140 12.28 15.99 -28.46
CA LEU A 140 11.29 16.00 -29.54
C LEU A 140 11.32 17.33 -30.34
N LEU A 141 11.31 18.48 -29.67
CA LEU A 141 11.31 19.78 -30.33
C LEU A 141 12.57 19.99 -31.19
N SER A 142 13.70 19.38 -30.82
CA SER A 142 14.92 19.40 -31.64
C SER A 142 14.77 18.61 -32.95
N GLU A 143 14.01 17.51 -32.96
CA GLU A 143 13.71 16.75 -34.19
C GLU A 143 12.90 17.59 -35.17
N PHE A 144 11.94 18.36 -34.66
CA PHE A 144 11.11 19.31 -35.42
C PHE A 144 11.81 20.63 -35.74
N LYS A 145 13.10 20.78 -35.39
CA LYS A 145 13.90 22.00 -35.62
C LYS A 145 13.26 23.28 -35.08
N ILE A 146 12.57 23.19 -33.94
CA ILE A 146 11.89 24.33 -33.33
C ILE A 146 12.91 25.27 -32.68
N SER A 147 12.94 26.54 -33.12
CA SER A 147 13.89 27.55 -32.64
C SER A 147 13.59 28.02 -31.21
N GLN A 148 14.58 28.59 -30.53
CA GLN A 148 14.39 29.12 -29.18
C GLN A 148 13.31 30.21 -29.14
N LEU A 149 13.29 31.11 -30.15
CA LEU A 149 12.25 32.13 -30.29
C LEU A 149 10.83 31.52 -30.34
N GLN A 150 10.65 30.43 -31.08
CA GLN A 150 9.36 29.75 -31.15
C GLN A 150 8.94 29.14 -29.81
N LYS A 151 9.88 28.60 -29.04
CA LYS A 151 9.64 28.07 -27.68
C LYS A 151 9.24 29.17 -26.70
N ASP A 152 9.86 30.35 -26.84
CA ASP A 152 9.60 31.50 -25.99
C ASP A 152 8.24 32.13 -26.31
N GLU A 153 7.86 32.24 -27.58
CA GLU A 153 6.60 32.85 -28.02
C GLU A 153 5.37 31.94 -27.86
N ASN A 154 5.54 30.60 -27.89
CA ASN A 154 4.42 29.66 -28.00
C ASN A 154 4.38 28.64 -26.86
N ILE A 155 3.17 28.13 -26.60
CA ILE A 155 2.94 26.86 -25.94
C ILE A 155 2.96 25.78 -27.03
N LEU A 156 3.82 24.79 -26.88
CA LEU A 156 4.04 23.72 -27.86
C LEU A 156 3.47 22.42 -27.32
N ILE A 157 2.50 21.84 -28.04
CA ILE A 157 1.79 20.63 -27.60
C ILE A 157 1.93 19.57 -28.70
N PRO A 158 2.62 18.45 -28.44
CA PRO A 158 2.65 17.34 -29.37
C PRO A 158 1.30 16.64 -29.43
N VAL A 159 0.88 16.35 -30.65
CA VAL A 159 -0.41 15.71 -30.95
C VAL A 159 -0.20 14.55 -31.90
N THR A 160 -0.94 13.47 -31.67
CA THR A 160 -0.96 12.31 -32.57
C THR A 160 -1.71 12.66 -33.86
N LEU A 161 -1.13 12.32 -35.01
CA LEU A 161 -1.72 12.59 -36.32
C LEU A 161 -2.56 11.40 -36.79
N LEU A 162 -3.85 11.41 -36.45
CA LEU A 162 -4.81 10.37 -36.82
C LEU A 162 -5.54 10.70 -38.12
N LYS A 163 -5.82 9.67 -38.93
CA LYS A 163 -6.68 9.74 -40.12
C LYS A 163 -8.15 9.87 -39.75
N ASN A 164 -8.58 9.09 -38.76
CA ASN A 164 -9.98 9.08 -38.35
C ASN A 164 -10.37 10.30 -37.51
N THR A 165 -9.43 10.90 -36.78
CA THR A 165 -9.63 12.17 -36.05
C THR A 165 -8.55 13.20 -36.39
N PRO A 166 -8.56 13.79 -37.60
CA PRO A 166 -7.56 14.78 -37.99
C PRO A 166 -7.59 16.00 -37.07
N VAL A 167 -6.42 16.43 -36.61
CA VAL A 167 -6.26 17.61 -35.74
C VAL A 167 -6.84 18.87 -36.40
N GLU A 168 -6.68 19.00 -37.71
CA GLU A 168 -7.23 20.13 -38.47
C GLU A 168 -8.75 20.20 -38.43
N GLU A 169 -9.43 19.05 -38.46
CA GLU A 169 -10.88 18.97 -38.35
C GLU A 169 -11.33 19.45 -36.96
N ILE A 170 -10.63 19.00 -35.91
CA ILE A 170 -10.89 19.45 -34.53
C ILE A 170 -10.66 20.95 -34.38
N ALA A 171 -9.54 21.47 -34.90
CA ALA A 171 -9.22 22.88 -34.84
C ALA A 171 -10.31 23.72 -35.54
N LYS A 172 -10.72 23.32 -36.75
CA LYS A 172 -11.76 24.01 -37.52
C LYS A 172 -13.12 24.04 -36.81
N ASN A 173 -13.50 22.92 -36.17
CA ASN A 173 -14.85 22.74 -35.63
C ASN A 173 -15.00 23.26 -34.20
N PHE A 174 -13.95 23.19 -33.39
CA PHE A 174 -14.03 23.43 -31.94
C PHE A 174 -13.14 24.55 -31.44
N PHE A 175 -12.04 24.91 -32.12
CA PHE A 175 -11.22 26.02 -31.62
C PHE A 175 -11.98 27.35 -31.72
N PRO A 176 -11.89 28.21 -30.70
CA PRO A 176 -12.50 29.53 -30.75
C PRO A 176 -11.89 30.34 -31.91
N LYS A 177 -12.75 30.84 -32.81
CA LYS A 177 -12.32 31.76 -33.87
C LYS A 177 -11.93 33.09 -33.22
N SER A 178 -10.65 33.42 -33.19
CA SER A 178 -10.18 34.72 -32.70
C SER A 178 -9.96 35.66 -33.88
N GLY A 179 -10.59 36.84 -33.89
CA GLY A 179 -10.30 37.90 -34.86
C GLY A 179 -8.92 38.57 -34.69
N MET A 180 -7.88 37.80 -34.35
CA MET A 180 -6.53 38.28 -34.04
C MET A 180 -5.52 37.82 -35.09
N THR A 181 -4.36 38.47 -35.13
CA THR A 181 -3.30 38.29 -36.13
C THR A 181 -2.46 37.01 -36.02
N LYS A 182 -2.49 36.28 -34.89
CA LYS A 182 -1.74 35.02 -34.72
C LYS A 182 -2.64 33.88 -34.20
N GLU A 183 -3.11 33.04 -35.11
CA GLU A 183 -3.85 31.82 -34.81
C GLU A 183 -2.92 30.65 -34.42
N PRO A 184 -3.43 29.64 -33.68
CA PRO A 184 -2.68 28.40 -33.44
C PRO A 184 -2.25 27.74 -34.77
N LYS A 185 -1.01 27.28 -34.85
CA LYS A 185 -0.46 26.62 -36.05
C LYS A 185 -0.08 25.19 -35.76
N LEU A 186 -0.36 24.30 -36.71
CA LEU A 186 0.05 22.90 -36.66
C LEU A 186 1.33 22.71 -37.49
N ILE A 187 2.40 22.28 -36.84
CA ILE A 187 3.70 21.96 -37.44
C ILE A 187 3.74 20.44 -37.64
N LYS A 188 3.93 20.00 -38.88
CA LYS A 188 4.02 18.59 -39.26
C LYS A 188 5.30 18.30 -40.00
N ASP A 189 5.70 17.04 -39.97
CA ASP A 189 6.78 16.48 -40.75
C ASP A 189 6.37 15.08 -41.22
N ASN A 190 6.72 14.70 -42.45
CA ASN A 190 6.38 13.42 -43.04
C ASN A 190 7.16 12.26 -42.40
N GLU A 191 8.28 12.54 -41.71
CA GLU A 191 9.07 11.53 -41.01
C GLU A 191 8.49 11.12 -39.65
N HIS A 192 7.44 11.81 -39.18
CA HIS A 192 6.90 11.69 -37.83
C HIS A 192 5.40 11.36 -37.85
N ALA A 193 5.00 10.44 -36.97
CA ALA A 193 3.58 10.09 -36.77
C ALA A 193 2.84 11.09 -35.86
N ILE A 194 3.57 12.06 -35.30
CA ILE A 194 3.05 13.12 -34.45
C ILE A 194 3.33 14.50 -35.07
N GLY A 195 2.57 15.51 -34.66
CA GLY A 195 2.80 16.92 -35.01
C GLY A 195 2.86 17.79 -33.76
N ILE A 196 3.20 19.07 -33.91
CA ILE A 196 3.24 20.04 -32.81
C ILE A 196 2.23 21.16 -33.07
N ILE A 197 1.30 21.38 -32.14
CA ILE A 197 0.45 22.57 -32.14
C ILE A 197 1.19 23.68 -31.39
N ALA A 198 1.48 24.77 -32.09
CA ALA A 198 2.03 26.01 -31.54
C ALA A 198 0.89 26.99 -31.25
N ILE A 199 0.62 27.24 -29.97
CA ILE A 199 -0.36 28.21 -29.50
C ILE A 199 0.37 29.46 -29.00
N PRO A 200 0.16 30.64 -29.58
CA PRO A 200 0.78 31.87 -29.09
C PRO A 200 0.49 32.11 -27.61
N ARG A 201 1.51 32.42 -26.79
CA ARG A 201 1.33 32.60 -25.33
C ARG A 201 0.38 33.74 -24.98
N ASN A 202 0.28 34.75 -25.85
CA ASN A 202 -0.63 35.88 -25.73
C ASN A 202 -2.07 35.58 -26.22
N ASN A 203 -2.35 34.37 -26.73
CA ASN A 203 -3.69 34.00 -27.15
C ASN A 203 -4.63 33.89 -25.92
N PRO A 204 -5.76 34.63 -25.88
CA PRO A 204 -6.67 34.62 -24.73
C PRO A 204 -7.37 33.26 -24.53
N ASN A 205 -7.53 32.49 -25.61
CA ASN A 205 -8.23 31.21 -25.63
C ASN A 205 -7.31 30.00 -25.44
N LYS A 206 -6.01 30.21 -25.16
CA LYS A 206 -5.01 29.13 -25.05
C LYS A 206 -5.45 27.99 -24.12
N ASN A 207 -6.03 28.31 -22.96
CA ASN A 207 -6.49 27.30 -22.00
C ASN A 207 -7.69 26.51 -22.52
N HIS A 208 -8.57 27.15 -23.28
CA HIS A 208 -9.74 26.49 -23.88
C HIS A 208 -9.31 25.55 -25.01
N ILE A 209 -8.39 25.98 -25.87
CA ILE A 209 -7.79 25.16 -26.93
C ILE A 209 -7.11 23.92 -26.34
N VAL A 210 -6.31 24.09 -25.29
CA VAL A 210 -5.69 22.97 -24.56
C VAL A 210 -6.74 21.99 -24.04
N ARG A 211 -7.85 22.48 -23.47
CA ARG A 211 -8.95 21.61 -22.98
C ARG A 211 -9.63 20.84 -24.11
N ILE A 212 -9.84 21.45 -25.28
CA ILE A 212 -10.38 20.77 -26.47
C ILE A 212 -9.45 19.64 -26.93
N LEU A 213 -8.14 19.89 -26.99
CA LEU A 213 -7.16 18.87 -27.38
C LEU A 213 -7.13 17.70 -26.40
N ARG A 214 -7.22 17.98 -25.10
CA ARG A 214 -7.35 16.97 -24.05
C ARG A 214 -8.63 16.15 -24.21
N ALA A 215 -9.76 16.83 -24.38
CA ALA A 215 -11.06 16.20 -24.56
C ALA A 215 -11.12 15.36 -25.85
N SER A 216 -10.52 15.82 -26.95
CA SER A 216 -10.45 15.07 -28.22
C SER A 216 -9.54 13.85 -28.13
N GLY A 217 -8.69 13.80 -27.09
CA GLY A 217 -7.74 12.71 -26.86
C GLY A 217 -6.60 12.64 -27.85
N LEU A 218 -6.17 13.81 -28.35
CA LEU A 218 -5.16 13.93 -29.41
C LEU A 218 -3.75 14.23 -28.90
N ILE A 219 -3.57 14.56 -27.61
CA ILE A 219 -2.24 14.79 -27.05
C ILE A 219 -1.42 13.50 -27.11
N ALA A 220 -0.25 13.57 -27.73
CA ALA A 220 0.61 12.42 -27.94
C ALA A 220 1.03 11.80 -26.60
N SER A 221 1.02 10.47 -26.54
CA SER A 221 1.50 9.75 -25.36
C SER A 221 3.02 9.77 -25.27
N PRO A 222 3.60 9.44 -24.10
CA PRO A 222 5.04 9.27 -23.99
C PRO A 222 5.62 8.25 -24.98
N TRP A 223 4.91 7.17 -25.31
CA TRP A 223 5.35 6.18 -26.31
C TRP A 223 5.41 6.80 -27.70
N GLU A 224 4.34 7.49 -28.12
CA GLU A 224 4.30 8.17 -29.41
C GLU A 224 5.40 9.24 -29.50
N ILE A 225 5.68 9.98 -28.42
CA ILE A 225 6.81 10.91 -28.37
C ILE A 225 8.15 10.18 -28.48
N ALA A 226 8.36 9.10 -27.72
CA ALA A 226 9.62 8.37 -27.66
C ALA A 226 10.00 7.73 -29.00
N VAL A 227 9.04 7.12 -29.70
CA VAL A 227 9.26 6.49 -31.02
C VAL A 227 9.63 7.53 -32.09
N ASN A 228 9.23 8.79 -31.89
CA ASN A 228 9.51 9.91 -32.80
C ASN A 228 10.82 10.66 -32.47
N ILE A 229 11.63 10.18 -31.52
CA ILE A 229 12.97 10.75 -31.22
C ILE A 229 14.04 9.81 -31.81
N LYS A 230 14.76 10.26 -32.85
CA LYS A 230 15.66 9.41 -33.66
C LYS A 230 17.14 9.79 -33.54
N LYS A 231 17.48 11.06 -33.34
CA LYS A 231 18.84 11.63 -33.55
C LYS A 231 19.74 11.72 -32.31
N ASN A 232 19.21 11.58 -31.10
CA ASN A 232 19.96 11.80 -29.85
C ASN A 232 20.19 10.51 -29.03
N LYS A 233 20.81 9.50 -29.66
CA LYS A 233 21.17 8.19 -29.03
C LYS A 233 22.36 8.27 -28.06
N ASP A 234 23.13 9.36 -28.06
CA ASP A 234 24.53 9.35 -27.59
C ASP A 234 24.79 9.66 -26.09
N ASN A 235 23.78 9.85 -25.25
CA ASN A 235 23.99 10.33 -23.86
C ASN A 235 23.33 9.49 -22.75
N ILE A 236 23.26 8.16 -22.91
CA ILE A 236 22.88 7.29 -21.77
C ILE A 236 24.15 6.86 -21.06
N SER A 237 24.30 7.27 -19.78
CA SER A 237 25.43 6.86 -18.96
C SER A 237 25.61 5.34 -18.99
N PRO A 238 26.84 4.83 -19.07
CA PRO A 238 27.09 3.39 -19.08
C PRO A 238 26.66 2.78 -17.74
N ILE A 239 25.50 2.13 -17.73
CA ILE A 239 25.03 1.29 -16.62
C ILE A 239 25.70 -0.07 -16.79
N LYS A 240 26.39 -0.54 -15.73
CA LYS A 240 27.02 -1.87 -15.68
C LYS A 240 25.98 -2.95 -15.96
N THR A 241 26.23 -3.79 -16.97
CA THR A 241 25.31 -4.85 -17.35
C THR A 241 25.23 -5.94 -16.29
N THR A 242 24.00 -6.39 -16.00
CA THR A 242 23.71 -7.52 -15.13
C THR A 242 23.46 -8.74 -16.00
N LYS A 243 24.33 -9.76 -15.90
CA LYS A 243 24.12 -11.02 -16.62
C LYS A 243 22.99 -11.83 -15.98
N LEU A 244 22.02 -12.22 -16.80
CA LEU A 244 20.96 -13.16 -16.41
C LEU A 244 21.49 -14.60 -16.32
N ASP A 245 20.78 -15.47 -15.60
CA ASP A 245 21.14 -16.89 -15.52
C ASP A 245 21.02 -17.53 -16.91
N GLU A 246 22.10 -18.15 -17.39
CA GLU A 246 22.18 -18.75 -18.72
C GLU A 246 21.17 -19.88 -18.94
N ASN A 247 20.65 -20.47 -17.86
CA ASN A 247 19.63 -21.51 -17.89
C ASN A 247 18.19 -20.99 -18.04
N LEU A 248 17.99 -19.66 -18.08
CA LEU A 248 16.66 -19.11 -18.38
C LEU A 248 16.31 -19.37 -19.86
N PRO A 249 15.04 -19.72 -20.14
CA PRO A 249 14.56 -19.91 -21.51
C PRO A 249 14.92 -18.76 -22.44
N LYS A 250 15.43 -19.09 -23.62
CA LYS A 250 15.84 -18.16 -24.68
C LYS A 250 14.86 -18.13 -25.84
N THR A 251 14.01 -19.13 -25.95
CA THR A 251 12.96 -19.23 -26.99
C THR A 251 11.58 -19.33 -26.37
N THR A 252 10.56 -18.96 -27.13
CA THR A 252 9.17 -19.06 -26.71
C THR A 252 8.80 -20.52 -26.41
N GLU A 253 9.28 -21.46 -27.22
CA GLU A 253 9.09 -22.90 -27.04
C GLU A 253 9.72 -23.42 -25.75
N GLU A 254 10.95 -23.01 -25.44
CA GLU A 254 11.63 -23.34 -24.19
C GLU A 254 10.87 -22.79 -22.98
N LEU A 255 10.35 -21.55 -23.08
CA LEU A 255 9.59 -20.93 -22.00
C LEU A 255 8.33 -21.75 -21.72
N PHE A 256 7.59 -22.15 -22.75
CA PHE A 256 6.38 -22.97 -22.59
C PHE A 256 6.64 -24.36 -22.01
N LYS A 257 7.78 -24.97 -22.31
CA LYS A 257 8.19 -26.26 -21.73
C LYS A 257 8.77 -26.14 -20.32
N SER A 258 9.01 -24.92 -19.84
CA SER A 258 9.65 -24.70 -18.54
C SER A 258 8.70 -24.80 -17.35
N ASN A 259 9.26 -25.12 -16.17
CA ASN A 259 8.51 -25.10 -14.91
C ASN A 259 8.02 -23.68 -14.51
N ILE A 260 8.56 -22.62 -15.14
CA ILE A 260 8.12 -21.24 -14.92
C ILE A 260 6.66 -21.10 -15.36
N ILE A 261 6.31 -21.57 -16.57
CA ILE A 261 4.95 -21.50 -17.10
C ILE A 261 4.00 -22.46 -16.37
N HIS A 262 4.47 -23.65 -16.00
CA HIS A 262 3.66 -24.55 -15.17
C HIS A 262 3.27 -23.91 -13.84
N LYS A 263 4.21 -23.23 -13.16
CA LYS A 263 3.89 -22.53 -11.92
C LYS A 263 2.92 -21.35 -12.14
N LEU A 264 3.13 -20.56 -13.19
CA LEU A 264 2.21 -19.47 -13.54
C LEU A 264 0.78 -19.98 -13.80
N SER A 265 0.66 -21.08 -14.54
CA SER A 265 -0.65 -21.69 -14.86
C SER A 265 -1.36 -22.17 -13.59
N ARG A 266 -0.63 -22.76 -12.63
CA ARG A 266 -1.20 -23.14 -11.31
C ARG A 266 -1.72 -21.95 -10.52
N ILE A 267 -1.08 -20.77 -10.63
CA ILE A 267 -1.57 -19.54 -10.01
C ILE A 267 -2.85 -19.08 -10.72
N ALA A 268 -2.86 -19.07 -12.06
CA ALA A 268 -4.00 -18.67 -12.90
C ALA A 268 -5.26 -19.53 -12.68
N GLU A 269 -5.10 -20.81 -12.35
CA GLU A 269 -6.20 -21.76 -12.12
C GLU A 269 -6.69 -21.80 -10.67
N ASN A 270 -6.01 -21.12 -9.74
CA ASN A 270 -6.30 -21.25 -8.32
C ASN A 270 -6.79 -19.94 -7.69
N LYS A 271 -8.07 -19.91 -7.32
CA LYS A 271 -8.76 -18.78 -6.67
C LYS A 271 -8.13 -18.33 -5.34
N ARG A 272 -7.30 -19.14 -4.69
CA ARG A 272 -6.62 -18.75 -3.43
C ARG A 272 -5.66 -17.58 -3.60
N TYR A 273 -5.18 -17.37 -4.84
CA TYR A 273 -4.21 -16.34 -5.14
C TYR A 273 -4.93 -15.06 -5.51
N PRO A 274 -4.68 -13.93 -4.81
CA PRO A 274 -5.22 -12.63 -5.21
C PRO A 274 -4.78 -12.24 -6.63
N THR A 275 -3.64 -12.75 -7.08
CA THR A 275 -3.06 -12.51 -8.41
C THR A 275 -3.66 -13.36 -9.52
N GLN A 276 -4.61 -14.26 -9.23
CA GLN A 276 -5.12 -15.26 -10.18
C GLN A 276 -5.52 -14.65 -11.53
N LYS A 277 -6.33 -13.58 -11.53
CA LYS A 277 -6.85 -12.98 -12.76
C LYS A 277 -5.74 -12.34 -13.61
N ILE A 278 -4.80 -11.63 -12.98
CA ILE A 278 -3.61 -11.11 -13.68
C ILE A 278 -2.74 -12.26 -14.21
N ALA A 279 -2.58 -13.35 -13.44
CA ALA A 279 -1.83 -14.51 -13.90
C ALA A 279 -2.49 -15.19 -15.12
N LYS A 280 -3.83 -15.28 -15.16
CA LYS A 280 -4.57 -15.72 -16.35
C LYS A 280 -4.27 -14.83 -17.55
N SER A 281 -4.33 -13.51 -17.39
CA SER A 281 -3.98 -12.56 -18.46
C SER A 281 -2.55 -12.76 -18.93
N LEU A 282 -1.59 -12.95 -18.01
CA LEU A 282 -0.20 -13.19 -18.37
C LEU A 282 -0.02 -14.50 -19.16
N VAL A 283 -0.68 -15.59 -18.77
CA VAL A 283 -0.66 -16.84 -19.56
C VAL A 283 -1.16 -16.60 -20.99
N LYS A 284 -2.22 -15.80 -21.16
CA LYS A 284 -2.79 -15.47 -22.48
C LYS A 284 -1.84 -14.60 -23.31
N ILE A 285 -1.25 -13.56 -22.72
CA ILE A 285 -0.21 -12.74 -23.35
C ILE A 285 0.95 -13.62 -23.81
N LEU A 286 1.48 -14.47 -22.93
CA LEU A 286 2.63 -15.29 -23.26
C LEU A 286 2.31 -16.22 -24.45
N LYS A 287 1.10 -16.79 -24.50
CA LYS A 287 0.65 -17.69 -25.60
C LYS A 287 0.54 -16.99 -26.95
N LYS A 288 0.33 -15.68 -26.96
CA LYS A 288 0.20 -14.87 -28.17
C LYS A 288 1.40 -13.96 -28.43
N MET A 289 2.53 -14.20 -27.77
CA MET A 289 3.74 -13.38 -27.92
C MET A 289 4.13 -13.17 -29.39
N PRO A 290 4.62 -11.97 -29.76
CA PRO A 290 5.13 -11.72 -31.10
C PRO A 290 6.24 -12.71 -31.48
N LYS A 291 6.17 -13.26 -32.71
CA LYS A 291 7.12 -14.28 -33.19
C LYS A 291 8.54 -13.74 -33.39
N ASN A 292 8.71 -12.43 -33.49
CA ASN A 292 9.98 -11.74 -33.74
C ASN A 292 10.75 -11.38 -32.45
N LEU A 293 10.33 -11.85 -31.28
CA LEU A 293 11.03 -11.57 -30.01
C LEU A 293 12.48 -12.08 -30.03
N LYS A 294 13.43 -11.18 -29.72
CA LYS A 294 14.85 -11.53 -29.58
C LYS A 294 15.07 -12.49 -28.39
N PRO A 295 16.04 -13.42 -28.44
CA PRO A 295 16.29 -14.35 -27.33
C PRO A 295 16.57 -13.68 -25.98
N ALA A 296 17.26 -12.53 -25.98
CA ALA A 296 17.50 -11.74 -24.77
C ALA A 296 16.20 -11.19 -24.14
N ALA A 297 15.22 -10.79 -24.96
CA ALA A 297 13.91 -10.35 -24.50
C ALA A 297 13.14 -11.52 -23.86
N VAL A 298 13.17 -12.71 -24.48
CA VAL A 298 12.56 -13.92 -23.90
C VAL A 298 13.18 -14.28 -22.55
N GLN A 299 14.51 -14.14 -22.40
CA GLN A 299 15.17 -14.35 -21.11
C GLN A 299 14.74 -13.32 -20.05
N ARG A 300 14.61 -12.04 -20.41
CA ARG A 300 14.10 -11.00 -19.50
C ARG A 300 12.66 -11.29 -19.08
N ILE A 301 11.78 -11.64 -20.03
CA ILE A 301 10.41 -12.08 -19.75
C ILE A 301 10.41 -13.27 -18.80
N SER A 302 11.22 -14.30 -19.08
CA SER A 302 11.34 -15.50 -18.24
C SER A 302 11.76 -15.16 -16.81
N CYS A 303 12.72 -14.25 -16.65
CA CYS A 303 13.16 -13.75 -15.35
C CYS A 303 12.00 -13.07 -14.59
N MET A 304 11.24 -12.19 -15.25
CA MET A 304 10.11 -11.48 -14.62
C MET A 304 8.97 -12.43 -14.22
N VAL A 305 8.62 -13.38 -15.08
CA VAL A 305 7.58 -14.39 -14.77
C VAL A 305 8.02 -15.24 -13.57
N ASP A 306 9.29 -15.67 -13.56
CA ASP A 306 9.84 -16.48 -12.49
C ASP A 306 9.92 -15.71 -11.15
N MET A 307 10.26 -14.41 -11.20
CA MET A 307 10.20 -13.52 -10.04
C MET A 307 8.76 -13.38 -9.52
N ALA A 308 7.79 -13.13 -10.40
CA ALA A 308 6.37 -13.01 -10.04
C ALA A 308 5.88 -14.30 -9.35
N ASN A 309 6.14 -15.44 -9.97
CA ASN A 309 5.80 -16.75 -9.43
C ASN A 309 6.50 -17.04 -8.11
N THR A 310 7.77 -16.70 -7.96
CA THR A 310 8.55 -17.09 -6.77
C THR A 310 8.27 -16.20 -5.56
N PHE A 311 8.04 -14.91 -5.78
CA PHE A 311 8.03 -13.93 -4.70
C PHE A 311 6.74 -13.13 -4.57
N TYR A 312 5.90 -13.07 -5.60
CA TYR A 312 4.76 -12.15 -5.67
C TYR A 312 3.42 -12.85 -5.94
N GLU A 313 3.35 -14.18 -5.83
CA GLU A 313 2.12 -14.95 -6.09
C GLU A 313 0.91 -14.51 -5.24
N TYR A 314 1.13 -13.88 -4.08
CA TYR A 314 0.09 -13.28 -3.24
C TYR A 314 0.15 -11.73 -3.15
N ASP A 315 1.06 -11.07 -3.86
CA ASP A 315 1.28 -9.62 -3.75
C ASP A 315 0.83 -8.93 -5.05
N TYR A 316 -0.44 -8.53 -5.10
CA TYR A 316 -1.10 -8.03 -6.32
C TYR A 316 -0.35 -6.87 -7.00
N PRO A 317 0.03 -5.78 -6.29
CA PRO A 317 0.77 -4.68 -6.92
C PRO A 317 2.12 -5.11 -7.48
N LYS A 318 2.87 -5.95 -6.77
CA LYS A 318 4.19 -6.41 -7.25
C LYS A 318 4.09 -7.40 -8.40
N PHE A 319 3.03 -8.19 -8.45
CA PHE A 319 2.74 -9.04 -9.60
C PHE A 319 2.38 -8.20 -10.82
N ALA A 320 1.54 -7.17 -10.65
CA ALA A 320 1.21 -6.21 -11.72
C ALA A 320 2.45 -5.50 -12.27
N PHE A 321 3.42 -5.13 -11.42
CA PHE A 321 4.71 -4.59 -11.86
C PHE A 321 5.50 -5.58 -12.75
N ALA A 322 5.49 -6.88 -12.44
CA ALA A 322 6.13 -7.87 -13.30
C ALA A 322 5.43 -7.97 -14.66
N VAL A 323 4.09 -7.91 -14.69
CA VAL A 323 3.32 -7.84 -15.94
C VAL A 323 3.62 -6.56 -16.73
N TYR A 324 3.78 -5.43 -16.05
CA TYR A 324 4.25 -4.19 -16.67
C TYR A 324 5.58 -4.38 -17.39
N ALA A 325 6.59 -4.97 -16.74
CA ALA A 325 7.89 -5.20 -17.37
C ALA A 325 7.82 -6.17 -18.56
N ILE A 326 6.93 -7.16 -18.52
CA ILE A 326 6.72 -8.11 -19.62
C ILE A 326 6.01 -7.43 -20.80
N LEU A 327 4.96 -6.65 -20.52
CA LEU A 327 4.27 -5.88 -21.56
C LEU A 327 5.21 -4.85 -22.20
N HIS A 328 6.15 -4.26 -21.46
CA HIS A 328 7.19 -3.40 -22.04
C HIS A 328 8.00 -4.11 -23.13
N GLU A 329 8.47 -5.34 -22.86
CA GLU A 329 9.20 -6.16 -23.86
C GLU A 329 8.32 -6.50 -25.07
N VAL A 330 7.06 -6.82 -24.83
CA VAL A 330 6.09 -7.07 -25.91
C VAL A 330 5.89 -5.81 -26.76
N SER A 331 5.73 -4.64 -26.13
CA SER A 331 5.60 -3.35 -26.81
C SER A 331 6.79 -3.04 -27.72
N LEU A 332 8.01 -3.28 -27.25
CA LEU A 332 9.22 -3.13 -28.07
C LEU A 332 9.21 -4.07 -29.28
N SER A 333 8.75 -5.31 -29.12
CA SER A 333 8.63 -6.27 -30.23
C SER A 333 7.53 -5.89 -31.23
N LEU A 334 6.42 -5.31 -30.76
CA LEU A 334 5.34 -4.80 -31.62
C LEU A 334 5.77 -3.57 -32.43
N LEU A 335 6.70 -2.78 -31.90
CA LEU A 335 7.31 -1.65 -32.63
C LEU A 335 8.18 -2.14 -33.79
N GLU A 336 8.94 -3.22 -33.62
CA GLU A 336 9.79 -3.80 -34.68
C GLU A 336 8.98 -4.46 -35.82
N GLN A 337 7.70 -4.77 -35.58
CA GLN A 337 6.80 -5.36 -36.57
C GLN A 337 6.38 -4.31 -37.63
N ASN A 338 7.05 -4.32 -38.78
CA ASN A 338 6.78 -3.38 -39.89
C ASN A 338 6.25 -4.04 -41.16
N ASN A 339 6.17 -5.38 -41.24
CA ASN A 339 5.62 -6.05 -42.42
C ASN A 339 4.08 -5.88 -42.46
N LYS A 340 3.58 -5.59 -43.66
CA LYS A 340 2.16 -5.31 -43.92
C LYS A 340 1.25 -6.49 -43.55
N GLU A 341 1.70 -7.72 -43.78
CA GLU A 341 0.90 -8.92 -43.51
C GLU A 341 0.60 -9.08 -42.01
N GLY A 342 1.60 -9.03 -41.14
CA GLY A 342 1.36 -9.19 -39.71
C GLY A 342 0.65 -7.98 -39.08
N LEU A 343 0.83 -6.76 -39.63
CA LEU A 343 0.02 -5.61 -39.23
C LEU A 343 -1.46 -5.81 -39.59
N ASN A 344 -1.75 -6.30 -40.79
CA ASN A 344 -3.11 -6.63 -41.21
C ASN A 344 -3.72 -7.73 -40.31
N GLN A 345 -3.00 -8.83 -40.09
CA GLN A 345 -3.46 -9.91 -39.22
C GLN A 345 -3.77 -9.42 -37.80
N GLY A 346 -2.94 -8.52 -37.25
CA GLY A 346 -3.19 -7.94 -35.92
C GLY A 346 -4.44 -7.07 -35.88
N PHE A 347 -4.70 -6.28 -36.93
CA PHE A 347 -5.92 -5.47 -37.03
C PHE A 347 -7.17 -6.34 -37.22
N ASP A 348 -7.10 -7.36 -38.07
CA ASP A 348 -8.22 -8.25 -38.35
C ASP A 348 -8.59 -9.05 -37.08
N ALA A 349 -7.61 -9.47 -36.29
CA ALA A 349 -7.85 -10.12 -35.00
C ALA A 349 -8.44 -9.17 -33.93
N PHE A 350 -8.17 -7.87 -34.01
CA PHE A 350 -8.85 -6.84 -33.20
C PHE A 350 -10.31 -6.66 -33.62
N LEU A 351 -10.56 -6.66 -34.94
CA LEU A 351 -11.91 -6.53 -35.48
C LEU A 351 -12.80 -7.71 -35.07
N GLU A 352 -12.28 -8.94 -35.21
CA GLU A 352 -12.96 -10.17 -34.79
C GLU A 352 -13.27 -10.16 -33.29
N GLU A 353 -12.29 -9.84 -32.43
CA GLU A 353 -12.53 -9.79 -30.98
C GLU A 353 -13.52 -8.70 -30.57
N SER A 354 -13.51 -7.55 -31.26
CA SER A 354 -14.47 -6.48 -31.01
C SER A 354 -15.88 -6.88 -31.44
N GLN A 355 -16.02 -7.60 -32.56
CA GLN A 355 -17.31 -8.13 -33.03
C GLN A 355 -17.84 -9.19 -32.07
N ASP A 356 -17.00 -10.13 -31.66
CA ASP A 356 -17.34 -11.14 -30.66
C ASP A 356 -17.80 -10.51 -29.35
N THR A 357 -17.11 -9.46 -28.90
CA THR A 357 -17.50 -8.73 -27.69
C THR A 357 -18.86 -8.04 -27.87
N MET A 358 -19.08 -7.37 -29.01
CA MET A 358 -20.37 -6.73 -29.32
C MET A 358 -21.51 -7.75 -29.28
N LEU A 359 -21.36 -8.88 -29.97
CA LEU A 359 -22.40 -9.91 -30.05
C LEU A 359 -22.66 -10.59 -28.70
N GLN A 360 -21.59 -10.96 -27.97
CA GLN A 360 -21.73 -11.64 -26.68
C GLN A 360 -22.30 -10.72 -25.60
N SER A 361 -21.88 -9.45 -25.55
CA SER A 361 -22.36 -8.49 -24.55
C SER A 361 -23.82 -8.07 -24.78
N SER A 362 -24.23 -7.93 -26.04
CA SER A 362 -25.61 -7.56 -26.40
C SER A 362 -26.59 -8.75 -26.49
N GLY A 363 -26.07 -9.97 -26.64
CA GLY A 363 -26.89 -11.16 -26.83
C GLY A 363 -27.57 -11.23 -28.20
N LEU A 364 -26.94 -10.65 -29.23
CA LEU A 364 -27.44 -10.65 -30.61
C LEU A 364 -27.03 -11.93 -31.37
N ASP A 365 -27.95 -12.41 -32.22
CA ASP A 365 -27.69 -13.54 -33.13
C ASP A 365 -27.02 -13.02 -34.42
N PRO A 366 -25.76 -13.41 -34.72
CA PRO A 366 -25.08 -12.97 -35.93
C PRO A 366 -25.83 -13.32 -37.22
N LYS A 367 -26.70 -14.35 -37.22
CA LYS A 367 -27.47 -14.76 -38.41
C LYS A 367 -28.59 -13.79 -38.77
N LYS A 368 -28.98 -12.89 -37.87
CA LYS A 368 -30.09 -11.93 -38.04
C LYS A 368 -29.63 -10.49 -38.30
N LEU A 369 -28.35 -10.28 -38.60
CA LEU A 369 -27.74 -8.95 -38.73
C LEU A 369 -27.59 -8.46 -40.19
N ASP A 370 -28.39 -9.00 -41.12
CA ASP A 370 -28.33 -8.66 -42.56
C ASP A 370 -28.60 -7.17 -42.84
N LYS A 371 -29.37 -6.50 -41.98
CA LYS A 371 -29.69 -5.06 -42.05
C LYS A 371 -28.67 -4.14 -41.40
N THR A 372 -27.60 -4.68 -40.82
CA THR A 372 -26.59 -3.89 -40.10
C THR A 372 -25.19 -4.10 -40.66
N SER A 373 -24.34 -3.09 -40.48
CA SER A 373 -22.91 -3.14 -40.77
C SER A 373 -22.13 -3.00 -39.46
N PHE A 374 -21.11 -3.82 -39.28
CA PHE A 374 -20.21 -3.75 -38.14
C PHE A 374 -18.98 -2.88 -38.44
N ILE A 375 -18.52 -2.13 -37.45
CA ILE A 375 -17.28 -1.36 -37.50
C ILE A 375 -16.61 -1.39 -36.13
N ALA A 376 -15.28 -1.44 -36.11
CA ALA A 376 -14.50 -1.20 -34.89
C ALA A 376 -13.24 -0.39 -35.17
N CYS A 377 -12.96 0.56 -34.28
CA CYS A 377 -11.79 1.42 -34.36
C CYS A 377 -10.99 1.33 -33.05
N PRO A 378 -9.69 0.97 -33.08
CA PRO A 378 -8.80 1.22 -31.97
C PRO A 378 -8.53 2.73 -31.90
N THR A 379 -8.44 3.28 -30.68
CA THR A 379 -8.34 4.73 -30.50
C THR A 379 -7.30 5.08 -29.45
N MET A 380 -6.78 6.31 -29.50
CA MET A 380 -5.73 6.73 -28.57
C MET A 380 -6.24 6.85 -27.13
N SER A 381 -7.55 6.79 -26.87
CA SER A 381 -8.15 6.85 -25.52
C SER A 381 -9.66 6.70 -25.54
N GLY A 382 -10.28 6.56 -24.37
CA GLY A 382 -11.73 6.65 -24.25
C GLY A 382 -12.35 7.96 -24.77
N THR A 383 -11.70 9.11 -24.60
CA THR A 383 -12.25 10.38 -25.10
C THR A 383 -12.09 10.54 -26.61
N ASN A 384 -11.03 9.96 -27.20
CA ASN A 384 -10.90 9.85 -28.65
C ASN A 384 -11.89 8.82 -29.22
N ALA A 385 -12.17 7.72 -28.49
CA ALA A 385 -13.24 6.78 -28.83
C ALA A 385 -14.61 7.46 -28.86
N TYR A 386 -14.90 8.31 -27.87
CA TYR A 386 -16.11 9.13 -27.85
C TYR A 386 -16.17 10.10 -29.05
N ALA A 387 -15.07 10.80 -29.36
CA ALA A 387 -15.01 11.69 -30.52
C ALA A 387 -15.30 10.94 -31.84
N LEU A 388 -14.79 9.72 -31.99
CA LEU A 388 -15.07 8.87 -33.14
C LEU A 388 -16.49 8.34 -33.18
N ALA A 389 -17.05 7.95 -32.03
CA ALA A 389 -18.46 7.56 -31.93
C ALA A 389 -19.38 8.71 -32.36
N MET A 390 -19.11 9.94 -31.90
CA MET A 390 -19.86 11.13 -32.32
C MET A 390 -19.65 11.44 -33.81
N LYS A 391 -18.43 11.33 -34.33
CA LYS A 391 -18.14 11.53 -35.75
C LYS A 391 -18.92 10.55 -36.63
N LEU A 392 -18.95 9.27 -36.27
CA LEU A 392 -19.74 8.25 -36.94
C LEU A 392 -21.23 8.58 -36.86
N ALA A 393 -21.76 8.82 -35.65
CA ALA A 393 -23.18 9.08 -35.44
C ALA A 393 -23.69 10.31 -36.22
N LEU A 394 -22.89 11.39 -36.29
CA LEU A 394 -23.25 12.61 -37.03
C LEU A 394 -23.30 12.40 -38.55
N LYS A 395 -22.79 11.28 -39.08
CA LYS A 395 -22.91 10.88 -40.48
C LYS A 395 -24.21 10.13 -40.79
N MET A 396 -25.08 9.93 -39.81
CA MET A 396 -26.41 9.35 -40.00
C MET A 396 -27.18 10.14 -41.07
N THR A 397 -27.63 9.44 -42.12
CA THR A 397 -28.43 10.04 -43.18
C THR A 397 -29.83 10.40 -42.65
N LYS A 398 -30.31 11.56 -43.09
CA LYS A 398 -31.66 12.04 -42.77
C LYS A 398 -32.40 12.37 -44.05
N THR A 399 -33.69 12.04 -44.08
CA THR A 399 -34.62 12.45 -45.15
C THR A 399 -34.66 13.96 -45.36
N SER A 400 -34.39 14.75 -44.32
CA SER A 400 -34.40 16.23 -44.40
C SER A 400 -33.07 16.87 -44.85
N GLY A 401 -31.98 16.11 -45.01
CA GLY A 401 -30.63 16.65 -45.28
C GLY A 401 -29.94 17.41 -44.13
N ASN A 402 -30.69 17.93 -43.16
CA ASN A 402 -30.15 18.59 -41.96
C ASN A 402 -29.35 17.65 -41.04
N PRO A 403 -28.38 18.17 -40.25
CA PRO A 403 -27.66 17.38 -39.24
C PRO A 403 -28.60 16.67 -38.25
N PRO A 404 -28.22 15.48 -37.75
CA PRO A 404 -29.03 14.75 -36.77
C PRO A 404 -28.97 15.44 -35.39
N PRO A 405 -30.12 15.73 -34.74
CA PRO A 405 -30.13 16.26 -33.39
C PRO A 405 -29.57 15.27 -32.36
N VAL A 406 -28.74 15.79 -31.45
CA VAL A 406 -28.03 15.04 -30.41
C VAL A 406 -28.56 15.41 -29.03
N LYS A 407 -28.83 14.40 -28.20
CA LYS A 407 -29.12 14.53 -26.77
C LYS A 407 -28.11 13.75 -25.92
N VAL A 408 -27.33 14.48 -25.14
CA VAL A 408 -26.44 13.89 -24.12
C VAL A 408 -27.20 13.82 -22.79
N LEU A 409 -27.36 12.61 -22.26
CA LEU A 409 -27.93 12.40 -20.93
C LEU A 409 -26.93 12.86 -19.87
N LYS A 410 -27.42 13.60 -18.88
CA LYS A 410 -26.62 14.08 -17.75
C LYS A 410 -26.93 13.24 -16.50
N PRO A 411 -25.95 12.98 -15.63
CA PRO A 411 -24.55 13.42 -15.74
C PRO A 411 -23.76 12.66 -16.81
N SER A 412 -22.77 13.35 -17.40
CA SER A 412 -21.80 12.77 -18.32
C SER A 412 -20.40 13.15 -17.86
N TYR A 413 -19.37 12.51 -18.40
CA TYR A 413 -17.99 12.98 -18.24
C TYR A 413 -17.85 14.41 -18.76
N PHE A 414 -17.13 15.25 -18.01
CA PHE A 414 -17.02 16.68 -18.31
C PHE A 414 -16.25 16.94 -19.61
N GLU A 415 -15.38 16.01 -20.00
CA GLU A 415 -14.62 16.07 -21.25
C GLU A 415 -15.54 16.11 -22.48
N PHE A 416 -16.71 15.46 -22.41
CA PHE A 416 -17.64 15.39 -23.53
C PHE A 416 -18.25 16.75 -23.88
N ASP A 417 -18.38 17.64 -22.90
CA ASP A 417 -18.95 18.99 -23.09
C ASP A 417 -18.06 19.90 -23.95
N TYR A 418 -16.76 19.58 -24.09
CA TYR A 418 -15.85 20.36 -24.93
C TYR A 418 -15.91 19.98 -26.42
N ILE A 419 -16.42 18.79 -26.73
CA ILE A 419 -16.40 18.24 -28.10
C ILE A 419 -17.77 17.75 -28.57
N THR A 420 -18.84 18.06 -27.84
CA THR A 420 -20.22 17.76 -28.24
C THR A 420 -21.14 18.92 -27.90
N LYS A 421 -21.95 19.34 -28.89
CA LYS A 421 -22.99 20.37 -28.73
C LYS A 421 -24.35 19.69 -28.75
N THR A 422 -25.10 19.77 -27.65
CA THR A 422 -26.49 19.29 -27.57
C THR A 422 -27.39 20.23 -28.39
N THR A 423 -28.25 19.69 -29.24
CA THR A 423 -29.04 20.50 -30.20
C THR A 423 -30.52 20.62 -29.85
N ASN A 424 -31.16 19.62 -29.20
CA ASN A 424 -32.57 19.70 -28.75
C ASN A 424 -32.91 18.64 -27.66
N LYS A 425 -33.90 18.91 -26.78
CA LYS A 425 -34.20 18.07 -25.58
C LYS A 425 -35.26 16.96 -25.79
N SER A 426 -36.20 17.08 -26.72
CA SER A 426 -37.36 16.17 -26.85
C SER A 426 -37.38 15.25 -28.07
N ASP A 427 -36.82 15.63 -29.22
CA ASP A 427 -36.82 14.85 -30.47
C ASP A 427 -35.39 14.69 -31.02
N ALA A 428 -34.56 13.94 -30.29
CA ALA A 428 -33.19 13.64 -30.72
C ALA A 428 -33.15 12.35 -31.56
N ASP A 429 -32.27 12.34 -32.55
CA ASP A 429 -31.99 11.17 -33.39
C ASP A 429 -30.80 10.37 -32.83
N ILE A 430 -29.91 11.05 -32.10
CA ILE A 430 -28.75 10.47 -31.43
C ILE A 430 -28.90 10.69 -29.92
N PHE A 431 -28.87 9.60 -29.16
CA PHE A 431 -28.80 9.64 -27.70
C PHE A 431 -27.43 9.21 -27.22
N VAL A 432 -26.86 9.94 -26.28
CA VAL A 432 -25.57 9.62 -25.65
C VAL A 432 -25.80 9.39 -24.17
N LEU A 433 -25.39 8.23 -23.67
CA LEU A 433 -25.54 7.86 -22.26
C LEU A 433 -24.31 7.14 -21.71
N SER A 434 -24.23 7.04 -20.38
CA SER A 434 -23.28 6.15 -19.73
C SER A 434 -24.03 4.96 -19.14
N GLY A 435 -23.63 3.76 -19.52
CA GLY A 435 -24.27 2.52 -19.05
C GLY A 435 -23.81 2.09 -17.65
N GLY A 436 -22.88 2.82 -17.04
CA GLY A 436 -22.21 2.43 -15.80
C GLY A 436 -22.12 3.57 -14.79
N PRO A 437 -21.65 3.32 -13.57
CA PRO A 437 -21.63 4.33 -12.53
C PRO A 437 -20.71 5.51 -12.86
N ILE A 438 -21.17 6.71 -12.54
CA ILE A 438 -20.44 7.98 -12.64
C ILE A 438 -20.52 8.71 -11.30
N VAL A 439 -19.42 9.35 -10.91
CA VAL A 439 -19.42 10.30 -9.78
C VAL A 439 -19.49 11.72 -10.33
N ASN A 440 -20.46 12.49 -9.84
CA ASN A 440 -20.70 13.89 -10.19
C ASN A 440 -20.80 14.73 -8.90
N PRO A 441 -20.97 16.06 -8.98
CA PRO A 441 -21.16 16.90 -7.78
C PRO A 441 -22.40 16.54 -6.94
N GLU A 442 -23.43 15.94 -7.53
CA GLU A 442 -24.67 15.53 -6.85
C GLU A 442 -24.53 14.20 -6.09
N GLY A 443 -23.50 13.40 -6.42
CA GLY A 443 -23.19 12.12 -5.80
C GLY A 443 -22.81 11.03 -6.79
N LEU A 444 -23.17 9.79 -6.45
CA LEU A 444 -22.95 8.61 -7.29
C LEU A 444 -24.22 8.28 -8.08
N THR A 445 -24.13 8.31 -9.41
CA THR A 445 -25.18 7.84 -10.32
C THR A 445 -24.87 6.40 -10.72
N PRO A 446 -25.81 5.45 -10.64
CA PRO A 446 -25.57 4.03 -10.95
C PRO A 446 -25.26 3.69 -12.42
N GLY A 447 -25.70 4.53 -13.36
CA GLY A 447 -25.63 4.26 -14.80
C GLY A 447 -27.01 4.00 -15.39
N VAL A 448 -27.12 4.08 -16.72
CA VAL A 448 -28.39 3.91 -17.44
C VAL A 448 -28.59 2.47 -17.91
N ASP A 449 -29.71 1.87 -17.54
CA ASP A 449 -30.24 0.64 -18.12
C ASP A 449 -30.75 0.94 -19.54
N ILE A 450 -30.05 0.35 -20.52
CA ILE A 450 -30.32 0.59 -21.94
C ILE A 450 -31.68 0.06 -22.38
N ASN A 451 -32.17 -1.03 -21.78
CA ASN A 451 -33.45 -1.62 -22.14
C ASN A 451 -34.59 -0.74 -21.67
N GLN A 452 -34.53 -0.28 -20.41
CA GLN A 452 -35.51 0.67 -19.87
C GLN A 452 -35.52 1.98 -20.66
N PHE A 453 -34.34 2.50 -20.99
CA PHE A 453 -34.20 3.73 -21.76
C PHE A 453 -34.85 3.61 -23.15
N ILE A 454 -34.53 2.55 -23.90
CA ILE A 454 -35.08 2.31 -25.25
C ILE A 454 -36.58 2.05 -25.20
N LYS A 455 -37.05 1.24 -24.23
CA LYS A 455 -38.47 0.99 -24.04
C LYS A 455 -39.24 2.31 -23.86
N ARG A 456 -38.80 3.14 -22.92
CA ARG A 456 -39.45 4.42 -22.60
C ARG A 456 -39.35 5.47 -23.71
N ASN A 457 -38.24 5.54 -24.44
CA ASN A 457 -37.98 6.63 -25.39
C ASN A 457 -38.22 6.27 -26.86
N VAL A 458 -38.26 4.98 -27.21
CA VAL A 458 -38.43 4.52 -28.59
C VAL A 458 -39.69 3.68 -28.72
N ILE A 459 -39.82 2.60 -27.95
CA ILE A 459 -40.91 1.61 -28.11
C ILE A 459 -42.25 2.18 -27.63
N ASP A 460 -42.34 2.62 -26.37
CA ASP A 460 -43.58 3.13 -25.76
C ASP A 460 -44.05 4.41 -26.46
N LYS A 461 -43.11 5.22 -26.93
CA LYS A 461 -43.39 6.42 -27.75
C LYS A 461 -43.77 6.11 -29.19
N LYS A 462 -43.73 4.84 -29.60
CA LYS A 462 -44.00 4.36 -30.96
C LYS A 462 -43.22 5.17 -32.00
N ARG A 463 -41.95 5.44 -31.70
CA ARG A 463 -41.08 6.26 -32.54
C ARG A 463 -40.86 5.55 -33.88
N THR A 464 -41.22 6.20 -34.97
CA THR A 464 -41.01 5.69 -36.35
C THR A 464 -39.68 6.14 -36.95
N LYS A 465 -39.04 7.15 -36.34
CA LYS A 465 -37.75 7.67 -36.77
C LYS A 465 -36.62 6.72 -36.38
N PRO A 466 -35.67 6.44 -37.29
CA PRO A 466 -34.45 5.73 -36.95
C PRO A 466 -33.69 6.41 -35.80
N THR A 467 -33.03 5.62 -34.96
CA THR A 467 -32.39 6.10 -33.73
C THR A 467 -30.98 5.54 -33.61
N THR A 468 -30.02 6.36 -33.17
CA THR A 468 -28.66 5.93 -32.83
C THR A 468 -28.42 6.11 -31.34
N LEU A 469 -27.95 5.05 -30.68
CA LEU A 469 -27.57 5.06 -29.27
C LEU A 469 -26.05 4.97 -29.12
N ILE A 470 -25.44 5.97 -28.49
CA ILE A 470 -24.03 5.97 -28.10
C ILE A 470 -23.92 5.65 -26.61
N ILE A 471 -23.17 4.60 -26.28
CA ILE A 471 -23.01 4.08 -24.92
C ILE A 471 -21.55 4.22 -24.50
N ASP A 472 -21.30 4.94 -23.41
CA ASP A 472 -20.04 4.83 -22.68
C ASP A 472 -20.05 3.56 -21.83
N ALA A 473 -19.18 2.61 -22.19
CA ALA A 473 -19.00 1.33 -21.50
C ALA A 473 -17.78 1.30 -20.55
N THR A 474 -17.08 2.43 -20.36
CA THR A 474 -15.86 2.49 -19.53
C THR A 474 -16.08 1.93 -18.12
N THR A 475 -17.18 2.32 -17.47
CA THR A 475 -17.60 1.78 -16.17
C THR A 475 -18.81 0.85 -16.28
N THR A 476 -19.07 0.23 -17.43
CA THR A 476 -20.22 -0.69 -17.59
C THR A 476 -19.75 -2.13 -17.65
N LEU A 477 -20.31 -3.02 -16.82
CA LEU A 477 -20.08 -4.46 -16.98
C LEU A 477 -20.81 -4.95 -18.23
N TYR A 478 -20.18 -5.77 -19.06
CA TYR A 478 -20.77 -6.21 -20.33
C TYR A 478 -22.08 -6.97 -20.18
N LYS A 479 -22.28 -7.66 -19.06
CA LYS A 479 -23.57 -8.30 -18.75
C LYS A 479 -24.73 -7.29 -18.67
N ASN A 480 -24.45 -6.02 -18.36
CA ASN A 480 -25.45 -4.95 -18.29
C ASN A 480 -25.69 -4.30 -19.66
N LEU A 481 -25.00 -4.75 -20.72
CA LEU A 481 -25.28 -4.38 -22.11
C LEU A 481 -26.19 -5.41 -22.82
N ALA A 482 -26.58 -6.48 -22.13
CA ALA A 482 -27.47 -7.49 -22.68
C ALA A 482 -28.83 -6.86 -23.01
N LEU A 483 -29.28 -7.06 -24.24
CA LEU A 483 -30.51 -6.47 -24.74
C LEU A 483 -31.71 -7.39 -24.51
N ASP A 484 -32.87 -6.82 -24.23
CA ASP A 484 -34.15 -7.52 -24.24
C ASP A 484 -34.58 -7.81 -25.70
N GLU A 485 -35.38 -8.87 -25.91
CA GLU A 485 -35.79 -9.30 -27.25
C GLU A 485 -36.47 -8.19 -28.08
N GLU A 486 -37.31 -7.35 -27.46
CA GLU A 486 -37.95 -6.21 -28.14
C GLU A 486 -36.93 -5.17 -28.64
N VAL A 487 -35.82 -4.98 -27.90
CA VAL A 487 -34.74 -4.05 -28.30
C VAL A 487 -33.87 -4.68 -29.39
N LYS A 488 -33.58 -6.00 -29.31
CA LYS A 488 -32.87 -6.73 -30.36
C LYS A 488 -33.61 -6.66 -31.69
N GLU A 489 -34.94 -6.79 -31.65
CA GLU A 489 -35.78 -6.74 -32.85
C GLU A 489 -35.64 -5.38 -33.58
N LEU A 490 -35.50 -4.27 -32.85
CA LEU A 490 -35.23 -2.96 -33.47
C LEU A 490 -33.89 -2.94 -34.23
N ILE A 491 -32.88 -3.65 -33.75
CA ILE A 491 -31.57 -3.75 -34.41
C ILE A 491 -31.67 -4.64 -35.65
N TYR A 492 -32.31 -5.82 -35.54
CA TYR A 492 -32.52 -6.73 -36.68
C TYR A 492 -33.33 -6.07 -37.80
N GLN A 493 -34.28 -5.20 -37.45
CA GLN A 493 -35.05 -4.41 -38.42
C GLN A 493 -34.30 -3.17 -38.95
N GLY A 494 -33.08 -2.88 -38.50
CA GLY A 494 -32.32 -1.70 -38.90
C GLY A 494 -32.87 -0.37 -38.38
N LYS A 495 -33.75 -0.39 -37.36
CA LYS A 495 -34.38 0.82 -36.77
C LYS A 495 -33.55 1.43 -35.63
N LEU A 496 -32.67 0.64 -35.02
CA LEU A 496 -31.76 1.07 -33.97
C LEU A 496 -30.31 0.74 -34.34
N SER A 497 -29.46 1.76 -34.31
CA SER A 497 -28.00 1.63 -34.38
C SER A 497 -27.40 1.79 -32.99
N ILE A 498 -26.41 0.97 -32.64
CA ILE A 498 -25.70 1.04 -31.36
C ILE A 498 -24.21 1.26 -31.60
N ILE A 499 -23.66 2.28 -30.94
CA ILE A 499 -22.24 2.60 -30.92
C ILE A 499 -21.76 2.54 -29.48
N ILE A 500 -20.80 1.67 -29.19
CA ILE A 500 -20.19 1.56 -27.87
C ILE A 500 -18.77 2.13 -27.93
N HIS A 501 -18.42 2.94 -26.93
CA HIS A 501 -17.05 3.38 -26.74
C HIS A 501 -16.60 3.13 -25.31
N GLU A 502 -15.30 2.90 -25.12
CA GLU A 502 -14.74 2.69 -23.80
C GLU A 502 -13.27 3.08 -23.70
N SER A 503 -12.87 3.45 -22.49
CA SER A 503 -11.48 3.74 -22.14
C SER A 503 -10.81 2.51 -21.55
N HIS A 504 -10.01 1.80 -22.34
CA HIS A 504 -9.20 0.67 -21.85
C HIS A 504 -8.00 1.11 -21.00
N GLN A 505 -7.65 2.40 -21.01
CA GLN A 505 -6.82 3.00 -19.96
C GLN A 505 -7.38 2.74 -18.55
N LYS A 506 -8.68 2.46 -18.43
CA LYS A 506 -9.33 1.96 -17.22
C LYS A 506 -9.58 0.47 -17.43
N PHE A 507 -9.10 -0.37 -16.52
CA PHE A 507 -9.34 -1.83 -16.52
C PHE A 507 -8.71 -2.64 -17.69
N GLY A 508 -8.58 -2.07 -18.89
CA GLY A 508 -8.22 -2.77 -20.13
C GLY A 508 -6.72 -3.00 -20.35
N MET A 509 -5.83 -2.22 -19.73
CA MET A 509 -4.37 -2.36 -19.91
C MET A 509 -3.70 -3.35 -18.92
N ILE A 510 -4.46 -4.31 -18.36
CA ILE A 510 -4.00 -5.29 -17.34
C ILE A 510 -3.31 -4.56 -16.16
N HIS A 511 -3.81 -3.37 -15.83
CA HIS A 511 -3.25 -2.43 -14.85
C HIS A 511 -1.79 -2.01 -15.07
N ALA A 512 -1.20 -2.31 -16.22
CA ALA A 512 0.17 -1.92 -16.51
C ALA A 512 0.27 -0.46 -16.96
N ASP A 513 -0.84 0.18 -17.31
CA ASP A 513 -0.85 1.58 -17.76
C ASP A 513 0.16 1.88 -18.89
N GLN A 514 0.49 0.85 -19.68
CA GLN A 514 1.63 0.81 -20.60
C GLN A 514 1.46 1.71 -21.83
N ALA A 515 0.23 1.98 -22.25
CA ALA A 515 -0.09 2.76 -23.44
C ALA A 515 -1.37 3.54 -23.23
N GLN A 516 -1.63 4.52 -24.11
CA GLN A 516 -2.95 5.12 -24.19
C GLN A 516 -3.83 4.33 -25.16
N TYR A 517 -4.98 3.85 -24.68
CA TYR A 517 -5.87 3.07 -25.52
C TYR A 517 -7.34 3.23 -25.13
N GLY A 518 -8.17 3.36 -26.16
CA GLY A 518 -9.61 3.14 -26.09
C GLY A 518 -10.05 2.35 -27.32
N ARG A 519 -11.34 2.04 -27.38
CA ARG A 519 -11.93 1.47 -28.57
C ARG A 519 -13.35 1.95 -28.76
N MET A 520 -13.76 1.99 -30.02
CA MET A 520 -15.15 2.19 -30.44
C MET A 520 -15.54 1.00 -31.30
N PHE A 521 -16.73 0.46 -31.09
CA PHE A 521 -17.30 -0.57 -31.96
C PHE A 521 -18.81 -0.35 -32.07
N ALA A 522 -19.37 -0.66 -33.23
CA ALA A 522 -20.75 -0.33 -33.54
C ALA A 522 -21.43 -1.34 -34.47
N LEU A 523 -22.74 -1.44 -34.32
CA LEU A 523 -23.66 -1.99 -35.30
C LEU A 523 -24.52 -0.86 -35.84
N CYS A 524 -24.29 -0.51 -37.09
CA CYS A 524 -24.95 0.59 -37.79
C CYS A 524 -25.99 0.05 -38.76
N SER A 525 -27.19 0.63 -38.79
CA SER A 525 -28.20 0.31 -39.80
C SER A 525 -27.72 0.67 -41.20
N LYS A 526 -27.85 -0.27 -42.14
CA LYS A 526 -27.54 -0.04 -43.57
C LYS A 526 -28.46 0.99 -44.22
N GLU A 527 -29.64 1.23 -43.65
CA GLU A 527 -30.56 2.26 -44.14
C GLU A 527 -30.13 3.67 -43.73
N GLN A 528 -29.47 3.79 -42.57
CA GLN A 528 -29.05 5.07 -41.99
C GLN A 528 -27.59 5.44 -42.28
N PHE A 529 -26.75 4.45 -42.56
CA PHE A 529 -25.31 4.63 -42.75
C PHE A 529 -24.88 3.97 -44.06
N GLY A 530 -24.41 4.78 -45.00
CA GLY A 530 -23.87 4.27 -46.28
C GLY A 530 -22.61 3.43 -46.05
N SER A 531 -22.44 2.37 -46.85
CA SER A 531 -21.27 1.48 -46.77
C SER A 531 -19.95 2.22 -46.94
N GLU A 532 -19.90 3.21 -47.83
CA GLU A 532 -18.71 4.03 -48.08
C GLU A 532 -18.18 4.71 -46.80
N ILE A 533 -19.07 5.20 -45.93
CA ILE A 533 -18.69 5.84 -44.67
C ILE A 533 -18.06 4.82 -43.71
N ILE A 534 -18.65 3.64 -43.64
CA ILE A 534 -18.18 2.54 -42.79
C ILE A 534 -16.82 2.04 -43.28
N ASP A 535 -16.69 1.80 -44.58
CA ASP A 535 -15.48 1.30 -45.24
C ASP A 535 -14.33 2.32 -45.13
N GLU A 536 -14.61 3.61 -45.34
CA GLU A 536 -13.63 4.68 -45.17
C GLU A 536 -13.11 4.75 -43.72
N MET A 537 -14.02 4.75 -42.73
CA MET A 537 -13.62 4.81 -41.32
C MET A 537 -12.85 3.56 -40.88
N GLN A 538 -13.24 2.37 -41.33
CA GLN A 538 -12.54 1.12 -41.03
C GLN A 538 -11.15 1.08 -41.68
N SER A 539 -11.02 1.57 -42.92
CA SER A 539 -9.74 1.71 -43.63
C SER A 539 -8.81 2.70 -42.92
N ASN A 540 -9.33 3.87 -42.53
CA ASN A 540 -8.58 4.85 -41.75
C ASN A 540 -8.13 4.27 -40.39
N ALA A 541 -8.97 3.47 -39.74
CA ALA A 541 -8.63 2.80 -38.48
C ALA A 541 -7.49 1.81 -38.65
N LYS A 542 -7.46 1.08 -39.77
CA LYS A 542 -6.39 0.15 -40.13
C LYS A 542 -5.07 0.89 -40.37
N GLU A 543 -5.12 2.05 -41.03
CA GLU A 543 -3.94 2.90 -41.23
C GLU A 543 -3.43 3.48 -39.90
N ASP A 544 -4.32 4.00 -39.05
CA ASP A 544 -3.97 4.54 -37.73
C ASP A 544 -3.33 3.44 -36.85
N TYR A 545 -3.93 2.25 -36.78
CA TYR A 545 -3.36 1.08 -36.09
C TYR A 545 -1.95 0.74 -36.60
N SER A 546 -1.76 0.77 -37.92
CA SER A 546 -0.48 0.44 -38.53
C SER A 546 0.60 1.48 -38.24
N LYS A 547 0.25 2.73 -37.92
CA LYS A 547 1.22 3.80 -37.66
C LYS A 547 1.53 4.04 -36.18
N HIS A 548 0.57 3.80 -35.28
CA HIS A 548 0.69 4.17 -33.87
C HIS A 548 0.92 2.96 -32.98
N LEU A 549 1.98 3.00 -32.18
CA LEU A 549 2.37 1.89 -31.31
C LEU A 549 1.35 1.67 -30.20
N ASP A 550 0.82 2.75 -29.63
CA ASP A 550 -0.19 2.67 -28.56
C ASP A 550 -1.42 1.84 -28.97
N LEU A 551 -1.88 2.03 -30.21
CA LEU A 551 -3.02 1.29 -30.77
C LEU A 551 -2.69 -0.20 -30.93
N ARG A 552 -1.47 -0.54 -31.35
CA ARG A 552 -1.01 -1.92 -31.47
C ARG A 552 -0.93 -2.61 -30.12
N ILE A 553 -0.38 -1.94 -29.09
CA ILE A 553 -0.28 -2.48 -27.73
C ILE A 553 -1.68 -2.75 -27.16
N GLY A 554 -2.58 -1.76 -27.27
CA GLY A 554 -3.93 -1.86 -26.76
C GLY A 554 -4.75 -2.97 -27.44
N ALA A 555 -4.73 -3.01 -28.77
CA ALA A 555 -5.39 -4.05 -29.55
C ALA A 555 -4.82 -5.44 -29.24
N TYR A 556 -3.49 -5.57 -29.13
CA TYR A 556 -2.84 -6.83 -28.74
C TYR A 556 -3.35 -7.34 -27.39
N ILE A 557 -3.45 -6.45 -26.40
CA ILE A 557 -3.97 -6.79 -25.06
C ILE A 557 -5.45 -7.16 -25.14
N SER A 558 -6.27 -6.40 -25.86
CA SER A 558 -7.71 -6.68 -26.05
C SER A 558 -7.93 -8.05 -26.68
N THR A 559 -7.30 -8.32 -27.82
CA THR A 559 -7.37 -9.60 -28.53
C THR A 559 -6.82 -10.78 -27.72
N SER A 560 -5.85 -10.53 -26.84
CA SER A 560 -5.27 -11.59 -25.99
C SER A 560 -6.10 -11.88 -24.75
N CYS A 561 -6.66 -10.85 -24.13
CA CYS A 561 -7.13 -10.89 -22.76
C CYS A 561 -8.58 -10.39 -22.57
N GLY A 562 -9.31 -9.97 -23.60
CA GLY A 562 -10.62 -9.30 -23.51
C GLY A 562 -11.57 -9.88 -22.45
N LYS A 563 -11.82 -11.19 -22.50
CA LYS A 563 -12.68 -11.88 -21.50
C LYS A 563 -12.13 -11.81 -20.06
N VAL A 564 -10.81 -11.93 -19.90
CA VAL A 564 -10.15 -11.85 -18.58
C VAL A 564 -10.11 -10.40 -18.07
N LEU A 565 -10.00 -9.41 -18.96
CA LEU A 565 -10.11 -7.99 -18.59
C LEU A 565 -11.49 -7.68 -18.00
N GLU A 566 -12.55 -8.28 -18.55
CA GLU A 566 -13.88 -8.16 -17.98
C GLU A 566 -14.01 -8.88 -16.62
N GLU A 567 -13.37 -10.05 -16.43
CA GLU A 567 -13.28 -10.69 -15.09
C GLU A 567 -12.59 -9.77 -14.07
N ILE A 568 -11.54 -9.06 -14.48
CA ILE A 568 -10.80 -8.09 -13.66
C ILE A 568 -11.69 -6.89 -13.33
N LYS A 569 -12.40 -6.33 -14.32
CA LYS A 569 -13.37 -5.26 -14.13
C LYS A 569 -14.46 -5.68 -13.14
N GLN A 570 -15.00 -6.89 -13.27
CA GLN A 570 -15.97 -7.43 -12.32
C GLN A 570 -15.42 -7.50 -10.89
N GLN A 571 -14.14 -7.86 -10.69
CA GLN A 571 -13.52 -7.85 -9.35
C GLN A 571 -13.45 -6.43 -8.77
N HIS A 572 -13.14 -5.42 -9.57
CA HIS A 572 -13.20 -4.03 -9.11
C HIS A 572 -14.60 -3.65 -8.60
N PHE A 573 -15.65 -4.11 -9.29
CA PHE A 573 -17.03 -3.85 -8.91
C PHE A 573 -17.40 -4.58 -7.60
N THR A 574 -16.99 -5.85 -7.46
CA THR A 574 -17.15 -6.62 -6.22
C THR A 574 -16.47 -5.93 -5.04
N ASN A 575 -15.22 -5.49 -5.22
CA ASN A 575 -14.49 -4.74 -4.19
C ASN A 575 -15.13 -3.37 -3.90
N GLY A 576 -15.69 -2.72 -4.93
CA GLY A 576 -16.48 -1.48 -4.82
C GLY A 576 -17.65 -1.64 -3.87
N ALA A 577 -18.47 -2.66 -4.11
CA ALA A 577 -19.63 -2.98 -3.28
C ALA A 577 -19.23 -3.34 -1.85
N LEU A 578 -18.19 -4.17 -1.68
CA LEU A 578 -17.69 -4.59 -0.38
C LEU A 578 -17.25 -3.39 0.47
N LEU A 579 -16.40 -2.54 -0.10
CA LEU A 579 -15.91 -1.32 0.54
C LEU A 579 -17.07 -0.37 0.86
N ARG A 580 -18.00 -0.18 -0.09
CA ARG A 580 -19.17 0.70 0.06
C ARG A 580 -20.04 0.27 1.25
N ASN A 581 -20.39 -1.01 1.32
CA ASN A 581 -21.36 -1.51 2.29
C ASN A 581 -20.84 -1.37 3.73
N ILE A 582 -19.58 -1.69 3.98
CA ILE A 582 -18.98 -1.55 5.32
C ILE A 582 -18.83 -0.07 5.69
N LEU A 583 -18.39 0.78 4.76
CA LEU A 583 -18.17 2.21 5.05
C LEU A 583 -19.47 3.00 5.21
N ILE A 584 -20.57 2.61 4.56
CA ILE A 584 -21.90 3.21 4.78
C ILE A 584 -22.39 2.93 6.20
N GLN A 585 -22.28 1.68 6.66
CA GLN A 585 -22.71 1.30 8.00
C GLN A 585 -21.89 2.02 9.09
N ALA A 586 -20.63 2.32 8.81
CA ALA A 586 -19.76 3.13 9.65
C ALA A 586 -20.03 4.65 9.57
N SER A 587 -21.03 5.09 8.78
CA SER A 587 -21.29 6.51 8.49
C SER A 587 -20.10 7.27 7.88
N LEU A 588 -19.17 6.55 7.26
CA LEU A 588 -18.00 7.13 6.57
C LEU A 588 -18.29 7.40 5.09
N ALA A 589 -19.15 6.58 4.47
CA ALA A 589 -19.56 6.75 3.08
C ALA A 589 -21.05 7.10 2.98
N SER A 590 -21.39 7.81 1.91
CA SER A 590 -22.78 8.16 1.60
C SER A 590 -23.55 6.92 1.10
N SER A 591 -24.70 6.66 1.71
CA SER A 591 -25.67 5.69 1.16
C SER A 591 -26.49 6.27 0.01
N LYS A 592 -26.52 7.60 -0.13
CA LYS A 592 -27.30 8.31 -1.14
C LYS A 592 -26.72 8.08 -2.53
N ILE A 593 -27.59 7.67 -3.44
CA ILE A 593 -27.34 7.59 -4.88
C ILE A 593 -28.26 8.58 -5.60
N VAL A 594 -27.83 9.05 -6.76
CA VAL A 594 -28.63 9.91 -7.64
C VAL A 594 -29.57 9.00 -8.44
N LYS A 595 -30.87 9.07 -8.15
CA LYS A 595 -31.91 8.25 -8.80
C LYS A 595 -32.37 8.91 -10.11
N HIS A 596 -32.67 8.08 -11.11
CA HIS A 596 -33.35 8.48 -12.34
C HIS A 596 -34.18 7.30 -12.89
N GLU A 597 -35.09 7.58 -13.82
CA GLU A 597 -36.10 6.62 -14.27
C GLU A 597 -35.51 5.38 -14.98
N ASP A 598 -34.40 5.55 -15.70
CA ASP A 598 -33.74 4.46 -16.43
C ASP A 598 -32.49 3.93 -15.70
N MET A 599 -32.44 3.95 -14.36
CA MET A 599 -31.21 3.55 -13.63
C MET A 599 -31.03 2.04 -13.57
N LEU A 600 -29.78 1.58 -13.56
CA LEU A 600 -29.46 0.19 -13.25
C LEU A 600 -30.06 -0.22 -11.89
N SER A 601 -30.71 -1.38 -11.87
CA SER A 601 -31.44 -1.89 -10.71
C SER A 601 -30.53 -2.47 -9.62
N ASN A 602 -29.42 -3.10 -10.01
CA ASN A 602 -28.50 -3.73 -9.07
C ASN A 602 -27.51 -2.74 -8.44
N LEU A 603 -27.84 -2.25 -7.25
CA LEU A 603 -27.00 -1.32 -6.48
C LEU A 603 -25.79 -1.99 -5.79
N GLU A 604 -25.72 -3.32 -5.78
CA GLU A 604 -24.57 -4.08 -5.30
C GLU A 604 -23.46 -4.21 -6.38
N GLU A 605 -23.62 -3.53 -7.52
CA GLU A 605 -22.63 -3.44 -8.59
C GLU A 605 -22.12 -2.00 -8.77
N LEU A 606 -22.04 -1.27 -7.66
CA LEU A 606 -21.46 0.07 -7.66
C LEU A 606 -19.95 -0.03 -7.44
N TYR A 607 -19.18 0.35 -8.47
CA TYR A 607 -17.72 0.38 -8.40
C TYR A 607 -17.18 1.44 -7.43
N PHE A 608 -17.82 2.61 -7.37
CA PHE A 608 -17.31 3.75 -6.60
C PHE A 608 -17.89 3.82 -5.19
N VAL A 609 -17.07 4.26 -4.24
CA VAL A 609 -17.52 4.70 -2.92
C VAL A 609 -17.39 6.21 -2.83
N THR A 610 -18.46 6.91 -2.46
CA THR A 610 -18.48 8.37 -2.39
C THR A 610 -18.84 8.88 -1.01
N SER A 611 -18.32 10.06 -0.66
CA SER A 611 -18.64 10.73 0.59
C SER A 611 -18.30 12.22 0.50
N SER A 612 -19.14 13.08 1.07
CA SER A 612 -18.80 14.48 1.35
C SER A 612 -18.24 14.68 2.77
N HIS A 613 -18.20 13.62 3.59
CA HIS A 613 -17.77 13.66 4.98
C HIS A 613 -16.25 13.87 5.10
N LYS A 614 -15.84 14.77 6.00
CA LYS A 614 -14.41 15.03 6.29
C LYS A 614 -13.77 13.82 6.99
N GLU A 615 -14.58 13.05 7.70
CA GLU A 615 -14.24 11.85 8.44
C GLU A 615 -13.60 10.81 7.51
N LEU A 616 -14.19 10.56 6.32
CA LEU A 616 -13.58 9.64 5.35
C LEU A 616 -12.24 10.15 4.83
N LYS A 617 -12.13 11.46 4.57
CA LYS A 617 -10.88 12.07 4.11
C LYS A 617 -9.76 11.85 5.13
N GLU A 618 -10.03 12.07 6.41
CA GLU A 618 -9.05 11.90 7.47
C GLU A 618 -8.76 10.41 7.75
N ALA A 619 -9.79 9.56 7.81
CA ALA A 619 -9.63 8.12 8.04
C ALA A 619 -8.82 7.42 6.92
N SER A 620 -8.98 7.85 5.67
CA SER A 620 -8.23 7.29 4.52
C SER A 620 -6.82 7.88 4.34
N LYS A 621 -6.44 8.90 5.13
CA LYS A 621 -5.17 9.62 4.97
C LYS A 621 -3.98 8.73 5.30
N GLY A 622 -3.07 8.54 4.35
CA GLY A 622 -1.90 7.68 4.51
C GLY A 622 -2.21 6.18 4.42
N ILE A 623 -3.47 5.80 4.18
CA ILE A 623 -3.92 4.42 3.91
C ILE A 623 -4.14 4.26 2.40
N ILE A 624 -4.85 5.21 1.79
CA ILE A 624 -5.18 5.20 0.35
C ILE A 624 -4.41 6.32 -0.36
N GLU A 625 -3.76 5.96 -1.46
CA GLU A 625 -3.07 6.92 -2.32
C GLU A 625 -4.09 7.87 -2.98
N ALA A 626 -3.81 9.18 -2.96
CA ALA A 626 -4.62 10.13 -3.69
C ALA A 626 -4.28 10.03 -5.19
N ARG A 627 -5.23 9.91 -6.10
CA ARG A 627 -4.98 9.86 -7.55
C ARG A 627 -6.26 10.19 -8.31
N ASP A 628 -6.17 11.08 -9.30
CA ASP A 628 -7.32 11.55 -10.10
C ASP A 628 -7.81 10.54 -11.16
N SER A 629 -7.41 9.27 -11.06
CA SER A 629 -7.76 8.20 -11.98
C SER A 629 -8.29 6.96 -11.23
N PHE A 630 -8.75 5.94 -11.95
CA PHE A 630 -9.35 4.71 -11.41
C PHE A 630 -9.08 3.52 -12.34
N GLY A 631 -9.37 2.30 -11.88
CA GLY A 631 -9.21 1.05 -12.67
C GLY A 631 -7.77 0.50 -12.65
N HIS A 632 -7.07 0.75 -11.54
CA HIS A 632 -5.63 0.53 -11.37
C HIS A 632 -5.32 -0.66 -10.48
N PHE A 633 -4.05 -1.07 -10.44
CA PHE A 633 -3.62 -2.20 -9.61
C PHE A 633 -3.70 -1.93 -8.10
N GLY A 634 -3.92 -0.67 -7.68
CA GLY A 634 -4.06 -0.27 -6.29
C GLY A 634 -5.29 0.62 -6.10
N THR A 635 -5.91 0.53 -4.91
CA THR A 635 -7.02 1.40 -4.53
C THR A 635 -6.59 2.85 -4.42
N VAL A 636 -7.42 3.74 -4.95
CA VAL A 636 -7.10 5.17 -5.08
C VAL A 636 -8.23 6.06 -4.58
N LYS A 637 -7.87 7.27 -4.16
CA LYS A 637 -8.79 8.34 -3.72
C LYS A 637 -8.69 9.55 -4.64
N ALA A 638 -9.80 10.01 -5.19
CA ALA A 638 -9.89 11.27 -5.94
C ALA A 638 -10.87 12.24 -5.29
N ARG A 639 -10.85 13.50 -5.72
CA ARG A 639 -11.88 14.50 -5.37
C ARG A 639 -12.63 14.92 -6.63
N VAL A 640 -13.96 14.83 -6.61
CA VAL A 640 -14.85 15.29 -7.67
C VAL A 640 -15.74 16.38 -7.07
N ALA A 641 -15.42 17.64 -7.37
CA ALA A 641 -16.01 18.81 -6.69
C ALA A 641 -15.91 18.71 -5.15
N ASP A 642 -17.00 18.54 -4.44
CA ASP A 642 -17.07 18.35 -2.98
C ASP A 642 -17.08 16.87 -2.55
N GLN A 643 -17.21 15.93 -3.48
CA GLN A 643 -17.23 14.49 -3.21
C GLN A 643 -15.81 13.90 -3.15
N PHE A 644 -15.52 13.12 -2.13
CA PHE A 644 -14.42 12.16 -2.13
C PHE A 644 -14.87 10.88 -2.84
N ARG A 645 -14.07 10.40 -3.79
CA ARG A 645 -14.30 9.14 -4.50
C ARG A 645 -13.19 8.15 -4.14
N LEU A 646 -13.55 6.99 -3.61
CA LEU A 646 -12.65 5.83 -3.56
C LEU A 646 -12.93 4.91 -4.75
N SER A 647 -11.86 4.32 -5.29
CA SER A 647 -11.91 3.39 -6.42
C SER A 647 -11.01 2.21 -6.10
N PRO A 648 -11.57 1.05 -5.68
CA PRO A 648 -10.79 -0.09 -5.23
C PRO A 648 -10.02 -0.77 -6.36
N ASP A 649 -8.95 -1.49 -6.02
CA ASP A 649 -8.25 -2.38 -6.94
C ASP A 649 -9.01 -3.69 -7.24
N ALA A 650 -8.40 -4.56 -8.03
CA ALA A 650 -8.91 -5.88 -8.39
C ALA A 650 -8.14 -7.04 -7.70
N SER A 651 -7.54 -6.79 -6.53
CA SER A 651 -7.13 -7.88 -5.64
C SER A 651 -8.37 -8.65 -5.15
N ASP A 652 -8.15 -9.76 -4.43
CA ASP A 652 -9.27 -10.55 -3.91
C ASP A 652 -9.99 -9.85 -2.73
N ASP A 653 -11.13 -10.44 -2.37
CA ASP A 653 -12.01 -9.93 -1.33
C ASP A 653 -11.31 -9.84 0.03
N ILE A 654 -10.34 -10.71 0.34
CA ILE A 654 -9.59 -10.69 1.62
C ILE A 654 -8.72 -9.43 1.70
N ASP A 655 -7.97 -9.13 0.63
CA ASP A 655 -7.17 -7.91 0.57
C ASP A 655 -8.06 -6.66 0.66
N CYS A 656 -9.21 -6.65 -0.01
CA CYS A 656 -10.20 -5.58 0.08
C CYS A 656 -10.77 -5.43 1.50
N LEU A 657 -11.06 -6.52 2.20
CA LEU A 657 -11.52 -6.50 3.60
C LEU A 657 -10.46 -5.92 4.53
N ILE A 658 -9.18 -6.26 4.35
CA ILE A 658 -8.08 -5.68 5.15
C ILE A 658 -8.05 -4.17 4.95
N GLN A 659 -8.08 -3.69 3.70
CA GLN A 659 -8.05 -2.26 3.41
C GLN A 659 -9.28 -1.51 3.93
N THR A 660 -10.45 -2.13 3.82
CA THR A 660 -11.71 -1.59 4.35
C THR A 660 -11.63 -1.47 5.87
N ALA A 661 -11.15 -2.53 6.55
CA ALA A 661 -10.91 -2.53 7.98
C ALA A 661 -9.87 -1.46 8.37
N GLN A 662 -8.84 -1.21 7.57
CA GLN A 662 -7.88 -0.13 7.84
C GLN A 662 -8.58 1.23 7.92
N ILE A 663 -9.42 1.57 6.94
CA ILE A 663 -10.16 2.84 6.91
C ILE A 663 -11.13 2.92 8.10
N TYR A 664 -11.91 1.86 8.33
CA TYR A 664 -12.85 1.77 9.44
C TYR A 664 -12.14 2.01 10.78
N LEU A 665 -11.08 1.25 11.07
CA LEU A 665 -10.36 1.32 12.34
C LEU A 665 -9.64 2.65 12.54
N ALA A 666 -9.15 3.29 11.47
CA ALA A 666 -8.54 4.61 11.55
C ALA A 666 -9.53 5.72 11.92
N HIS A 667 -10.82 5.52 11.63
CA HIS A 667 -11.88 6.43 12.08
C HIS A 667 -12.13 6.30 13.60
N TYR A 668 -12.20 5.08 14.12
CA TYR A 668 -12.54 4.84 15.53
C TYR A 668 -11.36 4.93 16.50
N PHE A 669 -10.14 4.62 16.05
CA PHE A 669 -9.00 4.47 16.95
C PHE A 669 -7.83 5.36 16.56
N LYS A 670 -7.38 6.18 17.53
CA LYS A 670 -6.13 6.90 17.39
C LYS A 670 -4.94 5.92 17.38
N PRO A 671 -3.86 6.25 16.66
CA PRO A 671 -2.56 5.60 16.68
C PRO A 671 -2.14 4.83 17.95
N ASN A 672 -2.08 5.50 19.11
CA ASN A 672 -1.60 4.88 20.34
C ASN A 672 -2.58 3.82 20.89
N HIS A 673 -3.88 4.10 20.81
CA HIS A 673 -4.90 3.16 21.27
C HIS A 673 -4.99 1.93 20.37
N ALA A 674 -4.81 2.09 19.06
CA ALA A 674 -4.69 0.97 18.14
C ALA A 674 -3.48 0.08 18.45
N LEU A 675 -2.35 0.65 18.90
CA LEU A 675 -1.19 -0.12 19.36
C LEU A 675 -1.48 -0.89 20.64
N GLU A 676 -2.15 -0.28 21.63
CA GLU A 676 -2.58 -0.95 22.86
C GLU A 676 -3.48 -2.15 22.55
N LEU A 677 -4.48 -1.96 21.70
CA LEU A 677 -5.37 -3.02 21.24
C LEU A 677 -4.60 -4.14 20.54
N LEU A 678 -3.65 -3.80 19.66
CA LEU A 678 -2.85 -4.81 18.96
C LEU A 678 -1.98 -5.60 19.95
N VAL A 679 -1.30 -4.93 20.86
CA VAL A 679 -0.43 -5.55 21.87
C VAL A 679 -1.21 -6.51 22.77
N GLN A 680 -2.35 -6.08 23.31
CA GLN A 680 -3.16 -6.90 24.21
C GLN A 680 -3.62 -8.22 23.56
N ASN A 681 -3.84 -8.20 22.24
CA ASN A 681 -4.42 -9.31 21.51
C ASN A 681 -3.39 -10.20 20.80
N THR A 682 -2.18 -9.71 20.59
CA THR A 682 -1.08 -10.49 20.01
C THR A 682 -0.23 -11.21 21.06
N LYS A 683 -0.37 -10.88 22.35
CA LYS A 683 0.37 -11.53 23.46
C LYS A 683 -0.03 -13.00 23.74
N LYS A 684 -1.10 -13.53 23.13
CA LYS A 684 -1.63 -14.87 23.45
C LYS A 684 -1.24 -15.91 22.40
N SER A 685 -1.05 -17.15 22.83
CA SER A 685 -0.62 -18.32 22.04
C SER A 685 -1.74 -19.00 21.23
N GLU A 686 -2.95 -18.44 21.22
CA GLU A 686 -4.07 -18.98 20.44
C GLU A 686 -3.99 -18.53 18.98
N LYS A 687 -4.19 -19.46 18.04
CA LYS A 687 -4.32 -19.12 16.62
C LYS A 687 -5.52 -18.19 16.40
N LEU A 688 -5.30 -17.11 15.66
CA LEU A 688 -6.35 -16.17 15.28
C LEU A 688 -7.21 -16.76 14.15
N SER A 689 -8.53 -16.59 14.23
CA SER A 689 -9.44 -16.85 13.11
C SER A 689 -9.14 -15.92 11.91
N ILE A 690 -9.58 -16.27 10.70
CA ILE A 690 -9.31 -15.45 9.50
C ILE A 690 -9.84 -14.01 9.67
N SER A 691 -11.02 -13.83 10.27
CA SER A 691 -11.58 -12.51 10.57
C SER A 691 -10.70 -11.73 11.57
N GLU A 692 -10.25 -12.38 12.65
CA GLU A 692 -9.30 -11.78 13.60
C GLU A 692 -7.95 -11.45 12.93
N GLN A 693 -7.45 -12.28 12.02
CA GLN A 693 -6.22 -12.03 11.26
C GLN A 693 -6.38 -10.80 10.35
N ILE A 694 -7.53 -10.63 9.68
CA ILE A 694 -7.85 -9.46 8.85
C ILE A 694 -7.83 -8.18 9.70
N ILE A 695 -8.55 -8.17 10.82
CA ILE A 695 -8.62 -7.02 11.74
C ILE A 695 -7.23 -6.69 12.31
N ALA A 696 -6.48 -7.70 12.75
CA ALA A 696 -5.16 -7.50 13.34
C ALA A 696 -4.14 -7.01 12.31
N ALA A 697 -4.19 -7.52 11.07
CA ALA A 697 -3.38 -7.03 9.97
C ALA A 697 -3.72 -5.58 9.62
N ALA A 698 -5.00 -5.21 9.62
CA ALA A 698 -5.43 -3.84 9.39
C ALA A 698 -4.94 -2.87 10.50
N LEU A 699 -5.12 -3.24 11.78
CA LEU A 699 -4.58 -2.48 12.92
C LEU A 699 -3.07 -2.29 12.79
N ALA A 700 -2.32 -3.36 12.53
CA ALA A 700 -0.87 -3.32 12.36
C ALA A 700 -0.45 -2.35 11.24
N ASN A 701 -1.10 -2.43 10.08
CA ASN A 701 -0.78 -1.55 8.95
C ASN A 701 -1.13 -0.07 9.22
N ASN A 702 -2.12 0.22 10.05
CA ASN A 702 -2.41 1.60 10.49
C ASN A 702 -1.35 2.16 11.44
N ILE A 703 -0.74 1.32 12.29
CA ILE A 703 0.19 1.78 13.33
C ILE A 703 1.66 1.77 12.94
N ILE A 704 2.03 1.02 11.91
CA ILE A 704 3.43 0.86 11.44
C ILE A 704 4.12 2.21 11.15
N ASN A 705 3.38 3.21 10.68
CA ASN A 705 3.91 4.53 10.34
C ASN A 705 4.03 5.51 11.53
N ILE A 706 3.55 5.14 12.72
CA ILE A 706 3.60 5.98 13.93
C ILE A 706 5.01 6.04 14.49
N VAL A 707 5.75 4.93 14.42
CA VAL A 707 7.09 4.80 15.02
C VAL A 707 8.16 5.09 13.98
N LYS A 708 8.37 6.37 13.67
CA LYS A 708 9.47 6.82 12.79
C LYS A 708 10.81 6.82 13.52
N VAL A 709 10.81 7.27 14.77
CA VAL A 709 11.97 7.30 15.67
C VAL A 709 11.83 6.18 16.70
N VAL A 710 12.94 5.50 17.00
CA VAL A 710 12.95 4.44 18.02
C VAL A 710 12.72 5.07 19.40
N ASN A 711 11.52 4.84 19.93
CA ASN A 711 11.12 5.10 21.30
C ASN A 711 10.81 3.75 21.99
N PRO A 712 11.52 3.35 23.05
CA PRO A 712 11.37 2.05 23.70
C PRO A 712 9.92 1.68 24.05
N SER A 713 9.17 2.61 24.65
CA SER A 713 7.81 2.37 25.15
C SER A 713 6.79 2.10 24.04
N LYS A 714 7.13 2.42 22.78
CA LYS A 714 6.30 2.12 21.60
C LYS A 714 6.93 1.11 20.66
N SER A 715 8.24 1.20 20.46
CA SER A 715 9.00 0.40 19.48
C SER A 715 9.12 -1.04 19.91
N ILE A 716 9.39 -1.29 21.20
CA ILE A 716 9.52 -2.66 21.72
C ILE A 716 8.17 -3.37 21.69
N PRO A 717 7.07 -2.81 22.23
CA PRO A 717 5.75 -3.45 22.12
C PRO A 717 5.30 -3.67 20.67
N LEU A 718 5.51 -2.68 19.79
CA LEU A 718 5.15 -2.82 18.37
C LEU A 718 5.96 -3.93 17.71
N MET A 719 7.29 -3.98 17.90
CA MET A 719 8.14 -5.01 17.31
C MET A 719 7.69 -6.42 17.71
N PHE A 720 7.38 -6.64 19.00
CA PHE A 720 6.90 -7.94 19.46
C PHE A 720 5.49 -8.26 18.96
N ALA A 721 4.59 -7.28 18.95
CA ALA A 721 3.26 -7.47 18.36
C ALA A 721 3.34 -7.86 16.87
N LEU A 722 4.18 -7.19 16.08
CA LEU A 722 4.40 -7.55 14.67
C LEU A 722 5.01 -8.96 14.53
N GLY A 723 5.97 -9.32 15.39
CA GLY A 723 6.56 -10.66 15.42
C GLY A 723 5.51 -11.74 15.69
N ASN A 724 4.67 -11.54 16.69
CA ASN A 724 3.60 -12.47 17.04
C ASN A 724 2.54 -12.58 15.93
N LEU A 725 2.20 -11.47 15.25
CA LEU A 725 1.32 -11.54 14.08
C LEU A 725 1.90 -12.37 12.94
N MET A 726 3.22 -12.33 12.73
CA MET A 726 3.86 -13.17 11.72
C MET A 726 3.73 -14.67 12.03
N GLU A 727 3.60 -15.03 13.30
CA GLU A 727 3.39 -16.42 13.74
C GLU A 727 1.90 -16.81 13.71
N HIS A 728 1.01 -15.88 14.06
CA HIS A 728 -0.43 -16.16 14.22
C HIS A 728 -1.30 -15.83 13.00
N CYS A 729 -0.78 -15.10 12.00
CA CYS A 729 -1.50 -14.76 10.76
C CYS A 729 -1.01 -15.56 9.54
N ASP A 730 -0.88 -16.89 9.70
CA ASP A 730 -0.35 -17.80 8.68
C ASP A 730 -1.15 -17.78 7.37
N SER A 731 -2.47 -17.60 7.47
CA SER A 731 -3.40 -17.58 6.33
C SER A 731 -3.24 -16.34 5.45
N LEU A 732 -2.61 -15.28 5.98
CA LEU A 732 -2.31 -14.05 5.24
C LEU A 732 -0.87 -14.01 4.70
N LYS A 733 -0.07 -15.05 4.92
CA LYS A 733 1.35 -15.08 4.56
C LYS A 733 1.55 -14.83 3.07
N GLY A 734 2.44 -13.88 2.76
CA GLY A 734 2.81 -13.51 1.39
C GLY A 734 1.92 -12.44 0.76
N ARG A 735 0.75 -12.13 1.35
CA ARG A 735 -0.12 -11.02 0.90
C ARG A 735 0.55 -9.68 1.13
N GLN A 736 0.13 -8.65 0.39
CA GLN A 736 0.75 -7.32 0.45
C GLN A 736 0.78 -6.73 1.88
N TYR A 737 -0.31 -6.85 2.64
CA TYR A 737 -0.45 -6.33 4.00
C TYR A 737 0.40 -7.09 5.02
N TYR A 738 0.53 -8.41 4.83
CA TYR A 738 1.43 -9.25 5.63
C TYR A 738 2.91 -8.96 5.30
N ASN A 739 3.23 -8.78 4.02
CA ASN A 739 4.58 -8.41 3.58
C ASN A 739 4.99 -7.04 4.14
N LYS A 740 4.04 -6.09 4.25
CA LYS A 740 4.26 -4.78 4.89
C LYS A 740 4.56 -4.94 6.37
N ILE A 741 3.82 -5.78 7.11
CA ILE A 741 4.11 -6.15 8.51
C ILE A 741 5.52 -6.73 8.64
N THR A 742 5.84 -7.74 7.82
CA THR A 742 7.13 -8.43 7.83
C THR A 742 8.30 -7.47 7.56
N LYS A 743 8.17 -6.62 6.53
CA LYS A 743 9.17 -5.59 6.19
C LYS A 743 9.40 -4.66 7.37
N ASN A 744 8.34 -4.13 7.97
CA ASN A 744 8.44 -3.17 9.06
C ASN A 744 8.95 -3.78 10.36
N TYR A 745 8.64 -5.05 10.64
CA TYR A 745 9.26 -5.80 11.74
C TYR A 745 10.79 -5.82 11.60
N PHE A 746 11.30 -6.22 10.43
CA PHE A 746 12.75 -6.27 10.21
C PHE A 746 13.40 -4.88 10.18
N GLU A 747 12.76 -3.88 9.57
CA GLU A 747 13.27 -2.50 9.56
C GLU A 747 13.31 -1.88 10.96
N LEU A 748 12.29 -2.11 11.78
CA LEU A 748 12.28 -1.66 13.18
C LEU A 748 13.38 -2.34 13.99
N ARG A 749 13.55 -3.66 13.80
CA ARG A 749 14.64 -4.42 14.41
C ARG A 749 16.01 -3.87 14.04
N GLN A 750 16.24 -3.53 12.76
CA GLN A 750 17.49 -2.92 12.30
C GLN A 750 17.71 -1.52 12.89
N ARG A 751 16.66 -0.68 12.95
CA ARG A 751 16.74 0.63 13.60
C ARG A 751 17.11 0.54 15.08
N ILE A 752 16.58 -0.46 15.80
CA ILE A 752 16.97 -0.74 17.19
C ILE A 752 18.43 -1.17 17.28
N ILE A 753 18.87 -2.10 16.42
CA ILE A 753 20.29 -2.54 16.37
C ILE A 753 21.21 -1.34 16.16
N GLN A 754 20.88 -0.47 15.21
CA GLN A 754 21.68 0.71 14.89
C GLN A 754 21.68 1.75 16.01
N LYS A 755 20.51 2.05 16.62
CA LYS A 755 20.41 3.06 17.68
C LYS A 755 21.22 2.69 18.92
N TYR A 756 21.24 1.41 19.30
CA TYR A 756 21.90 0.94 20.53
C TYR A 756 23.23 0.21 20.29
N ASP A 757 23.75 0.19 19.05
CA ASP A 757 24.98 -0.52 18.66
C ASP A 757 25.01 -1.99 19.14
N VAL A 758 23.94 -2.74 18.80
CA VAL A 758 23.74 -4.10 19.32
C VAL A 758 24.70 -5.09 18.65
N LYS A 759 25.72 -5.54 19.41
CA LYS A 759 26.73 -6.51 18.94
C LYS A 759 26.19 -7.93 18.75
N ASN A 760 25.29 -8.40 19.62
CA ASN A 760 24.67 -9.73 19.51
C ASN A 760 23.14 -9.61 19.41
N PRO A 761 22.58 -9.44 18.20
CA PRO A 761 21.15 -9.23 18.02
C PRO A 761 20.29 -10.38 18.54
N LYS A 762 20.69 -11.65 18.33
CA LYS A 762 19.89 -12.80 18.78
C LYS A 762 19.70 -12.76 20.29
N TYR A 763 20.80 -12.54 21.01
CA TYR A 763 20.82 -12.46 22.45
C TYR A 763 19.98 -11.30 22.98
N PHE A 764 20.23 -10.10 22.46
CA PHE A 764 19.54 -8.87 22.84
C PHE A 764 18.02 -8.96 22.67
N PHE A 765 17.55 -9.46 21.52
CA PHE A 765 16.10 -9.58 21.26
C PHE A 765 15.43 -10.67 22.09
N THR A 766 16.16 -11.76 22.42
CA THR A 766 15.65 -12.79 23.34
C THR A 766 15.46 -12.22 24.74
N LEU A 767 16.45 -11.51 25.25
CA LEU A 767 16.41 -10.93 26.58
C LEU A 767 15.33 -9.84 26.70
N THR A 768 15.25 -8.93 25.74
CA THR A 768 14.20 -7.90 25.72
C THR A 768 12.79 -8.50 25.62
N GLN A 769 12.62 -9.63 24.93
CA GLN A 769 11.33 -10.35 24.89
C GLN A 769 10.96 -10.90 26.28
N ILE A 770 11.93 -11.50 26.98
CA ILE A 770 11.74 -12.02 28.35
C ILE A 770 11.29 -10.90 29.29
N LEU A 771 12.00 -9.77 29.26
CA LEU A 771 11.68 -8.60 30.09
C LEU A 771 10.29 -8.04 29.77
N TYR A 772 9.95 -7.97 28.48
CA TYR A 772 8.63 -7.53 28.03
C TYR A 772 7.50 -8.47 28.48
N ASN A 773 7.71 -9.78 28.42
CA ASN A 773 6.75 -10.78 28.88
C ASN A 773 6.53 -10.73 30.40
N LYS A 774 7.56 -10.33 31.16
CA LYS A 774 7.47 -10.03 32.60
C LYS A 774 6.80 -8.69 32.92
N ASN A 775 6.32 -7.96 31.91
CA ASN A 775 5.75 -6.61 32.01
C ASN A 775 6.73 -5.58 32.62
N ILE A 776 8.03 -5.74 32.40
CA ILE A 776 9.04 -4.75 32.76
C ILE A 776 9.09 -3.70 31.65
N GLU A 777 8.80 -2.44 32.00
CA GLU A 777 8.92 -1.33 31.07
C GLU A 777 10.39 -1.00 30.81
N LEU A 778 10.78 -1.02 29.53
CA LEU A 778 12.16 -0.76 29.12
C LEU A 778 12.32 0.69 28.67
N GLU A 779 13.27 1.38 29.26
CA GLU A 779 13.70 2.73 28.90
C GLU A 779 14.95 2.72 27.99
N ASP A 780 15.31 3.88 27.45
CA ASP A 780 16.50 4.04 26.58
C ASP A 780 17.79 3.59 27.28
N ARG A 781 17.90 3.87 28.60
CA ARG A 781 19.05 3.42 29.41
C ARG A 781 19.14 1.91 29.51
N HIS A 782 18.01 1.22 29.68
CA HIS A 782 17.99 -0.24 29.82
C HIS A 782 18.46 -0.90 28.53
N LEU A 783 17.92 -0.46 27.38
CA LEU A 783 18.34 -0.99 26.10
C LEU A 783 19.83 -0.73 25.80
N LYS A 784 20.38 0.41 26.23
CA LYS A 784 21.82 0.68 26.12
C LYS A 784 22.66 -0.23 27.01
N ILE A 785 22.20 -0.54 28.23
CA ILE A 785 22.89 -1.48 29.13
C ILE A 785 22.84 -2.88 28.55
N LEU A 786 21.68 -3.33 28.08
CA LEU A 786 21.50 -4.64 27.46
C LEU A 786 22.33 -4.83 26.18
N SER A 787 22.64 -3.75 25.46
CA SER A 787 23.50 -3.81 24.27
C SER A 787 25.00 -3.78 24.59
N SER A 788 25.40 -3.06 25.63
CA SER A 788 26.81 -2.76 25.92
C SER A 788 27.43 -3.57 27.07
N ASN A 789 26.66 -4.01 28.07
CA ASN A 789 27.15 -4.82 29.19
C ASN A 789 26.75 -6.29 29.01
N ALA A 790 27.69 -7.09 28.49
CA ALA A 790 27.48 -8.52 28.24
C ALA A 790 27.31 -9.33 29.54
N VAL A 791 27.93 -8.92 30.65
CA VAL A 791 27.89 -9.63 31.94
C VAL A 791 26.50 -9.52 32.57
N VAL A 792 25.99 -8.29 32.73
CA VAL A 792 24.64 -8.03 33.22
C VAL A 792 23.60 -8.72 32.35
N SER A 793 23.77 -8.63 31.04
CA SER A 793 22.85 -9.28 30.09
C SER A 793 22.87 -10.80 30.24
N LYS A 794 24.05 -11.41 30.47
CA LYS A 794 24.23 -12.85 30.78
C LYS A 794 23.54 -13.26 32.05
N ILE A 795 23.78 -12.51 33.13
CA ILE A 795 23.19 -12.76 34.45
C ILE A 795 21.66 -12.76 34.36
N ILE A 796 21.06 -11.75 33.72
CA ILE A 796 19.60 -11.68 33.63
C ILE A 796 19.07 -12.84 32.78
N LEU A 797 19.67 -13.15 31.63
CA LEU A 797 19.15 -14.25 30.80
C LEU A 797 19.20 -15.60 31.51
N GLU A 798 20.29 -15.91 32.21
CA GLU A 798 20.48 -17.19 32.88
C GLU A 798 19.63 -17.32 34.16
N ASN A 799 19.26 -16.20 34.81
CA ASN A 799 18.61 -16.21 36.14
C ASN A 799 17.24 -15.51 36.16
N HIS A 800 16.64 -15.18 35.01
CA HIS A 800 15.39 -14.41 34.96
C HIS A 800 14.20 -15.13 35.60
N GLU A 801 14.20 -16.47 35.68
CA GLU A 801 13.15 -17.22 36.34
C GLU A 801 13.24 -17.10 37.87
N ASP A 802 14.46 -17.08 38.41
CA ASP A 802 14.74 -16.99 39.85
C ASP A 802 14.74 -15.55 40.39
N LEU A 803 15.05 -14.57 39.55
CA LEU A 803 15.04 -13.16 39.91
C LEU A 803 13.63 -12.57 39.87
N SER A 804 13.26 -11.83 40.92
CA SER A 804 12.04 -11.02 40.92
C SER A 804 12.13 -9.88 39.90
N ASN A 805 10.98 -9.37 39.45
CA ASN A 805 10.94 -8.23 38.53
C ASN A 805 11.68 -7.01 39.11
N ASP A 806 11.52 -6.73 40.40
CA ASP A 806 12.21 -5.64 41.10
C ASP A 806 13.73 -5.84 41.13
N ALA A 807 14.20 -7.09 41.30
CA ALA A 807 15.62 -7.40 41.24
C ALA A 807 16.21 -7.15 39.85
N ILE A 808 15.50 -7.55 38.80
CA ILE A 808 15.90 -7.32 37.42
C ILE A 808 15.93 -5.81 37.12
N VAL A 809 14.90 -5.06 37.54
CA VAL A 809 14.85 -3.60 37.39
C VAL A 809 16.00 -2.93 38.14
N ALA A 810 16.30 -3.34 39.37
CA ALA A 810 17.42 -2.80 40.14
C ALA A 810 18.77 -3.07 39.46
N ILE A 811 19.00 -4.29 38.97
CA ILE A 811 20.20 -4.63 38.20
C ILE A 811 20.32 -3.72 36.97
N LEU A 812 19.24 -3.55 36.20
CA LEU A 812 19.23 -2.70 35.00
C LEU A 812 19.39 -1.21 35.30
N ASN A 813 18.86 -0.70 36.41
CA ASN A 813 18.95 0.72 36.75
C ASN A 813 20.31 1.12 37.32
N LEU A 814 20.99 0.19 38.00
CA LEU A 814 22.24 0.45 38.73
C LEU A 814 23.49 0.00 37.97
N ALA A 815 23.35 -0.88 36.98
CA ALA A 815 24.46 -1.38 36.17
C ALA A 815 25.28 -0.24 35.52
N ASN A 816 26.59 -0.45 35.42
CA ASN A 816 27.59 0.49 34.88
C ASN A 816 27.75 1.83 35.63
N ASP A 817 26.90 2.11 36.62
CA ASP A 817 26.91 3.36 37.38
C ASP A 817 27.26 3.14 38.85
N SER A 818 26.58 2.22 39.53
CA SER A 818 26.74 1.98 40.98
C SER A 818 26.84 0.51 41.35
N LEU A 819 26.39 -0.39 40.47
CA LEU A 819 26.49 -1.83 40.65
C LEU A 819 27.61 -2.39 39.75
N THR A 820 28.58 -3.06 40.36
CA THR A 820 29.66 -3.74 39.61
C THR A 820 29.20 -5.08 39.06
N ASP A 821 29.90 -5.61 38.05
CA ASP A 821 29.61 -6.93 37.47
C ASP A 821 29.70 -8.07 38.51
N LYS A 822 30.64 -7.98 39.47
CA LYS A 822 30.76 -8.94 40.58
C LYS A 822 29.52 -8.89 41.48
N GLN A 823 29.07 -7.69 41.84
CA GLN A 823 27.88 -7.51 42.67
C GLN A 823 26.60 -7.96 41.93
N ALA A 824 26.47 -7.68 40.63
CA ALA A 824 25.36 -8.18 39.83
C ALA A 824 25.31 -9.72 39.81
N LYS A 825 26.46 -10.39 39.68
CA LYS A 825 26.54 -11.87 39.77
C LYS A 825 26.16 -12.37 41.17
N MET A 826 26.57 -11.64 42.21
CA MET A 826 26.21 -11.96 43.60
C MET A 826 24.70 -11.81 43.86
N MET A 827 24.03 -10.83 43.23
CA MET A 827 22.57 -10.69 43.32
C MET A 827 21.84 -11.91 42.75
N ALA A 828 22.35 -12.54 41.68
CA ALA A 828 21.76 -13.76 41.14
C ALA A 828 21.94 -14.97 42.08
N ASN A 829 23.07 -15.04 42.78
CA ASN A 829 23.43 -16.22 43.57
C ASN A 829 23.04 -16.11 45.06
N ASN A 830 22.83 -14.90 45.59
CA ASN A 830 22.56 -14.65 47.01
C ASN A 830 21.27 -13.83 47.20
N LYS A 831 20.19 -14.51 47.62
CA LYS A 831 18.87 -13.92 47.83
C LYS A 831 18.86 -12.78 48.86
N LYS A 832 19.66 -12.85 49.93
CA LYS A 832 19.72 -11.82 50.99
C LYS A 832 20.41 -10.55 50.53
N PHE A 833 21.54 -10.71 49.82
CA PHE A 833 22.25 -9.60 49.18
C PHE A 833 21.34 -8.90 48.16
N CYS A 834 20.68 -9.68 47.30
CA CYS A 834 19.73 -9.17 46.32
C CYS A 834 18.57 -8.39 46.97
N ALA A 835 17.94 -8.95 48.01
CA ALA A 835 16.83 -8.31 48.70
C ALA A 835 17.22 -6.96 49.31
N SER A 836 18.44 -6.86 49.87
CA SER A 836 18.96 -5.60 50.45
C SER A 836 19.16 -4.53 49.40
N ILE A 837 19.76 -4.88 48.26
CA ILE A 837 19.95 -3.94 47.14
C ILE A 837 18.59 -3.47 46.60
N VAL A 838 17.63 -4.37 46.38
CA VAL A 838 16.29 -4.02 45.90
C VAL A 838 15.59 -3.05 46.86
N LYS A 839 15.62 -3.32 48.17
CA LYS A 839 15.04 -2.42 49.18
C LYS A 839 15.68 -1.03 49.15
N MET A 840 17.01 -0.96 49.04
CA MET A 840 17.74 0.31 48.95
C MET A 840 17.42 1.08 47.66
N HIS A 841 17.38 0.39 46.52
CA HIS A 841 16.98 0.97 45.24
C HIS A 841 15.57 1.57 45.33
N ASN A 842 14.59 0.78 45.75
CA ASN A 842 13.18 1.19 45.78
C ASN A 842 12.96 2.40 46.70
N ALA A 843 13.63 2.44 47.86
CA ALA A 843 13.53 3.58 48.75
C ALA A 843 14.10 4.87 48.14
N VAL A 844 15.15 4.77 47.32
CA VAL A 844 15.74 5.93 46.63
C VAL A 844 14.87 6.39 45.46
N GLU A 845 14.30 5.47 44.67
CA GLU A 845 13.33 5.82 43.61
C GLU A 845 12.08 6.50 44.19
N GLU A 846 11.56 5.99 45.31
CA GLU A 846 10.48 6.64 46.05
C GLU A 846 10.85 8.06 46.54
N ILE A 847 12.12 8.31 46.83
CA ILE A 847 12.62 9.65 47.17
C ILE A 847 12.62 10.53 45.91
N PHE A 848 13.05 10.01 44.76
CA PHE A 848 13.01 10.76 43.49
C PHE A 848 11.59 11.19 43.13
N LEU A 849 10.62 10.28 43.18
CA LEU A 849 9.20 10.59 42.94
C LEU A 849 8.68 11.69 43.89
N SER A 850 9.12 11.69 45.15
CA SER A 850 8.74 12.73 46.12
C SER A 850 9.35 14.12 45.84
N LEU A 851 10.30 14.20 44.91
CA LEU A 851 11.07 15.39 44.56
C LEU A 851 10.78 15.89 43.13
N ASP A 852 9.83 15.30 42.40
CA ASP A 852 9.52 15.66 40.99
C ASP A 852 9.17 17.15 40.81
N ASN A 853 8.51 17.77 41.80
CA ASN A 853 8.17 19.20 41.78
C ASN A 853 9.31 20.13 42.23
N ALA A 854 10.53 19.60 42.40
CA ALA A 854 11.71 20.36 42.84
C ALA A 854 12.95 19.97 42.01
N PRO A 855 13.10 20.51 40.78
CA PRO A 855 14.09 20.06 39.80
C PRO A 855 15.55 20.05 40.31
N ASP A 856 15.97 21.10 41.02
CA ASP A 856 17.33 21.20 41.56
C ASP A 856 17.62 20.15 42.65
N LYS A 857 16.60 19.83 43.45
CA LYS A 857 16.71 18.79 44.50
C LYS A 857 16.73 17.41 43.89
N TYR A 858 15.92 17.18 42.87
CA TYR A 858 15.92 15.94 42.11
C TYR A 858 17.31 15.66 41.50
N GLN A 859 17.95 16.66 40.88
CA GLN A 859 19.29 16.51 40.32
C GLN A 859 20.36 16.24 41.38
N LYS A 860 20.34 16.97 42.51
CA LYS A 860 21.25 16.71 43.65
C LYS A 860 21.03 15.30 44.22
N ALA A 861 19.78 14.90 44.42
CA ALA A 861 19.43 13.57 44.93
C ALA A 861 19.96 12.47 44.01
N LYS A 862 19.81 12.63 42.70
CA LYS A 862 20.32 11.71 41.69
C LYS A 862 21.85 11.61 41.72
N TYR A 863 22.56 12.74 41.78
CA TYR A 863 24.03 12.75 41.83
C TYR A 863 24.58 12.04 43.07
N PHE A 864 24.10 12.38 44.26
CA PHE A 864 24.61 11.80 45.52
C PHE A 864 24.12 10.37 45.75
N SER A 865 23.04 9.92 45.09
CA SER A 865 22.56 8.54 45.21
C SER A 865 23.59 7.53 44.71
N LYS A 866 24.38 7.91 43.69
CA LYS A 866 25.48 7.09 43.17
C LYS A 866 26.52 6.80 44.25
N LYS A 867 26.88 7.80 45.05
CA LYS A 867 27.82 7.65 46.16
C LYS A 867 27.24 6.77 47.26
N TYR A 868 25.97 7.02 47.62
CA TYR A 868 25.25 6.21 48.58
C TYR A 868 25.21 4.72 48.19
N PHE A 869 24.84 4.43 46.95
CA PHE A 869 24.81 3.06 46.43
C PHE A 869 26.20 2.43 46.41
N ALA A 870 27.21 3.13 45.89
CA ALA A 870 28.58 2.59 45.83
C ALA A 870 29.12 2.19 47.21
N THR A 871 28.97 3.05 48.23
CA THR A 871 29.40 2.73 49.61
C THR A 871 28.58 1.59 50.19
N SER A 872 27.26 1.63 50.05
CA SER A 872 26.37 0.63 50.65
C SER A 872 26.53 -0.76 50.02
N PHE A 873 26.67 -0.83 48.70
CA PHE A 873 26.84 -2.09 47.99
C PHE A 873 28.20 -2.71 48.26
N LYS A 874 29.25 -1.89 48.44
CA LYS A 874 30.58 -2.42 48.81
C LYS A 874 30.59 -3.00 50.21
N ALA A 875 29.92 -2.36 51.16
CA ALA A 875 29.75 -2.88 52.52
C ALA A 875 29.01 -4.22 52.51
N LEU A 876 27.90 -4.30 51.77
CA LEU A 876 27.13 -5.54 51.61
C LEU A 876 27.93 -6.63 50.89
N GLU A 877 28.72 -6.28 49.87
CA GLU A 877 29.56 -7.23 49.14
C GLU A 877 30.60 -7.85 50.09
N ASN A 878 31.31 -7.03 50.86
CA ASN A 878 32.32 -7.50 51.81
C ASN A 878 31.69 -8.40 52.90
N PHE A 879 30.48 -8.10 53.34
CA PHE A 879 29.78 -8.91 54.34
C PHE A 879 29.34 -10.28 53.82
N HIS A 880 28.93 -10.35 52.55
CA HIS A 880 28.43 -11.59 51.95
C HIS A 880 29.49 -12.40 51.20
N ASP A 881 30.72 -11.90 51.05
CA ASP A 881 31.84 -12.62 50.44
C ASP A 881 32.29 -13.75 51.39
N GLU A 882 32.46 -14.97 50.90
CA GLU A 882 32.66 -16.17 51.74
C GLU A 882 34.00 -16.15 52.50
N ALA A 883 34.95 -15.30 52.10
CA ALA A 883 36.27 -15.16 52.72
C ALA A 883 36.26 -14.40 54.08
N SER A 884 35.15 -13.78 54.47
CA SER A 884 35.05 -12.86 55.62
C SER A 884 33.91 -13.23 56.56
N LYS A 885 33.95 -14.44 57.15
CA LYS A 885 33.05 -14.81 58.25
C LYS A 885 33.77 -14.73 59.60
N LEU A 886 33.94 -13.51 60.12
CA LEU A 886 34.23 -13.26 61.54
C LEU A 886 33.10 -12.43 62.17
N ALA A 887 32.85 -12.65 63.47
CA ALA A 887 31.76 -11.97 64.21
C ALA A 887 31.85 -10.42 64.22
N GLY A 888 33.01 -9.84 63.85
CA GLY A 888 33.22 -8.39 63.72
C GLY A 888 32.67 -7.77 62.43
N ASP A 889 32.34 -8.57 61.41
CA ASP A 889 31.95 -8.07 60.08
C ASP A 889 30.53 -7.45 60.04
N LYS A 890 29.67 -7.82 60.99
CA LYS A 890 28.29 -7.29 61.11
C LYS A 890 28.23 -5.87 61.67
N ASN A 891 28.98 -5.57 62.74
CA ASN A 891 29.03 -4.20 63.29
C ASN A 891 29.64 -3.24 62.28
N LYS A 892 30.68 -3.70 61.58
CA LYS A 892 31.30 -2.97 60.47
C LYS A 892 30.31 -2.69 59.33
N LEU A 893 29.52 -3.69 58.90
CA LEU A 893 28.44 -3.49 57.92
C LEU A 893 27.44 -2.42 58.39
N ILE A 894 26.97 -2.51 59.64
CA ILE A 894 25.99 -1.58 60.20
C ILE A 894 26.54 -0.15 60.24
N ASP A 895 27.81 0.02 60.64
CA ASP A 895 28.48 1.32 60.70
C ASP A 895 28.65 1.93 59.30
N GLU A 896 29.13 1.13 58.33
CA GLU A 896 29.31 1.55 56.93
C GLU A 896 27.97 1.94 56.27
N LEU A 897 26.90 1.17 56.49
CA LEU A 897 25.56 1.49 56.00
C LEU A 897 25.00 2.78 56.62
N ASN A 898 25.15 2.94 57.95
CA ASN A 898 24.72 4.16 58.63
C ASN A 898 25.50 5.38 58.15
N GLN A 899 26.80 5.26 57.95
CA GLN A 899 27.64 6.32 57.42
C GLN A 899 27.19 6.73 56.01
N ALA A 900 26.95 5.77 55.11
CA ALA A 900 26.46 6.04 53.76
C ALA A 900 25.10 6.78 53.78
N LYS A 901 24.17 6.32 54.62
CA LYS A 901 22.86 6.95 54.85
C LYS A 901 22.99 8.38 55.38
N ASP A 902 23.86 8.61 56.37
CA ASP A 902 24.01 9.92 57.00
C ASP A 902 24.69 10.94 56.06
N VAL A 903 25.64 10.49 55.24
CA VAL A 903 26.22 11.31 54.15
C VAL A 903 25.16 11.71 53.13
N TYR A 904 24.37 10.76 52.63
CA TYR A 904 23.30 11.06 51.67
C TYR A 904 22.22 12.00 52.26
N CYS A 905 21.83 11.75 53.52
CA CYS A 905 20.90 12.62 54.24
C CYS A 905 21.46 14.03 54.41
N LYS A 906 22.75 14.17 54.75
CA LYS A 906 23.40 15.47 54.95
C LYS A 906 23.52 16.25 53.66
N ASP A 907 23.95 15.61 52.57
CA ASP A 907 24.30 16.30 51.33
C ASP A 907 23.09 16.60 50.43
N VAL A 908 22.01 15.83 50.54
CA VAL A 908 20.80 16.01 49.73
C VAL A 908 19.62 16.46 50.59
N LEU A 909 19.23 15.63 51.57
CA LEU A 909 17.97 15.77 52.27
C LEU A 909 18.01 16.84 53.39
N GLY A 910 19.21 17.26 53.79
CA GLY A 910 19.48 18.22 54.84
C GLY A 910 19.82 19.64 54.38
N LYS A 911 20.31 19.82 53.14
CA LYS A 911 21.00 21.07 52.73
C LYS A 911 20.19 22.11 51.96
N ASP A 912 18.90 21.90 51.66
CA ASP A 912 18.16 22.89 50.86
C ASP A 912 16.70 23.08 51.33
N ARG A 913 16.53 23.99 52.30
CA ARG A 913 15.22 24.41 52.82
C ARG A 913 15.16 25.93 52.65
N SER A 914 14.13 26.45 51.98
CA SER A 914 13.88 27.90 51.95
C SER A 914 13.77 28.42 53.39
N THR A 915 14.17 29.66 53.64
CA THR A 915 14.13 30.27 54.97
C THR A 915 12.73 30.16 55.59
N GLY A 916 11.67 30.35 54.78
CA GLY A 916 10.28 30.14 55.18
C GLY A 916 9.91 28.69 55.51
N SER A 917 10.40 27.70 54.76
CA SER A 917 10.16 26.28 55.07
C SER A 917 10.87 25.83 56.35
N LYS A 918 12.09 26.36 56.61
CA LYS A 918 12.80 26.14 57.87
C LYS A 918 12.00 26.72 59.03
N ALA A 919 11.61 28.00 58.94
CA ALA A 919 10.87 28.69 59.98
C ALA A 919 9.55 27.97 60.29
N MET A 920 8.75 27.65 59.27
CA MET A 920 7.45 27.01 59.49
C MET A 920 7.56 25.60 60.05
N ARG A 921 8.57 24.80 59.66
CA ARG A 921 8.83 23.50 60.29
C ARG A 921 9.37 23.63 61.71
N TYR A 922 10.18 24.64 62.00
CA TYR A 922 10.62 24.89 63.38
C TYR A 922 9.44 25.28 64.26
N ILE A 923 8.51 26.09 63.76
CA ILE A 923 7.25 26.43 64.45
C ILE A 923 6.39 25.18 64.63
N LEU A 924 6.17 24.39 63.57
CA LEU A 924 5.40 23.15 63.66
C LEU A 924 6.05 22.13 64.60
N LYS A 925 7.38 22.01 64.55
CA LYS A 925 8.16 21.16 65.45
C LYS A 925 8.04 21.67 66.89
N ALA A 926 8.21 22.96 67.14
CA ALA A 926 8.05 23.53 68.47
C ALA A 926 6.63 23.30 69.01
N ALA A 927 5.60 23.65 68.24
CA ALA A 927 4.20 23.49 68.62
C ALA A 927 3.83 22.02 68.87
N VAL A 928 4.13 21.11 67.93
CA VAL A 928 3.76 19.69 68.05
C VAL A 928 4.54 19.01 69.17
N ASN A 929 5.83 19.31 69.34
CA ASN A 929 6.61 18.68 70.40
C ASN A 929 6.34 19.28 71.78
N PHE A 930 5.93 20.55 71.85
CA PHE A 930 5.40 21.18 73.06
C PHE A 930 4.06 20.56 73.46
N ILE A 931 3.12 20.42 72.51
CA ILE A 931 1.85 19.72 72.73
C ILE A 931 2.11 18.26 73.15
N ALA A 932 2.97 17.52 72.44
CA ALA A 932 3.30 16.14 72.78
C ALA A 932 4.09 15.98 74.09
N ALA A 933 4.81 17.02 74.54
CA ALA A 933 5.43 17.04 75.87
C ALA A 933 4.40 17.29 76.98
N LEU A 934 3.37 18.12 76.73
CA LEU A 934 2.28 18.40 77.66
C LEU A 934 1.23 17.29 77.75
N THR A 935 0.99 16.55 76.67
CA THR A 935 -0.08 15.53 76.56
C THR A 935 0.41 14.09 76.79
N PHE A 936 1.41 13.89 77.66
CA PHE A 936 2.11 12.63 78.00
C PHE A 936 3.32 12.27 77.11
N GLY A 937 4.50 12.20 77.73
CA GLY A 937 5.76 11.71 77.13
C GLY A 937 5.67 10.32 76.49
N VAL A 938 4.58 9.58 76.72
CA VAL A 938 4.18 8.36 76.00
C VAL A 938 4.12 8.58 74.49
N ALA A 939 3.63 9.73 74.00
CA ALA A 939 3.59 10.01 72.56
C ALA A 939 4.99 10.12 71.96
N HIS A 940 5.92 10.79 72.66
CA HIS A 940 7.33 10.86 72.28
C HIS A 940 8.02 9.51 72.38
N TYR A 941 7.71 8.70 73.39
CA TYR A 941 8.24 7.35 73.55
C TYR A 941 7.74 6.41 72.45
N ILE A 942 6.45 6.43 72.11
CA ILE A 942 5.88 5.67 70.99
C ILE A 942 6.50 6.11 69.66
N ASN A 943 6.63 7.43 69.44
CA ASN A 943 7.28 7.96 68.26
C ASN A 943 8.75 7.54 68.18
N TYR A 944 9.49 7.60 69.28
CA TYR A 944 10.88 7.14 69.36
C TYR A 944 10.99 5.63 69.12
N LYS A 945 10.15 4.81 69.76
CA LYS A 945 10.11 3.36 69.56
C LYS A 945 9.82 3.01 68.09
N LYS A 946 8.89 3.73 67.46
CA LYS A 946 8.49 3.52 66.06
C LYS A 946 9.53 4.04 65.06
N THR A 947 10.03 5.26 65.23
CA THR A 947 10.81 6.00 64.21
C THR A 947 12.30 6.18 64.55
N GLY A 948 12.71 5.87 65.79
CA GLY A 948 14.05 6.13 66.31
C GLY A 948 14.34 7.60 66.63
N GLN A 949 13.33 8.48 66.58
CA GLN A 949 13.48 9.92 66.78
C GLN A 949 12.75 10.40 68.02
N ALA A 950 13.45 11.13 68.88
CA ALA A 950 12.89 11.68 70.13
C ALA A 950 11.98 12.89 69.90
N VAL A 951 11.83 13.34 68.64
CA VAL A 951 11.15 14.59 68.30
C VAL A 951 10.35 14.40 67.01
N PHE A 952 9.07 14.78 67.01
CA PHE A 952 8.20 14.79 65.83
C PHE A 952 8.71 15.81 64.80
N PHE A 953 8.54 15.51 63.50
CA PHE A 953 8.98 16.35 62.38
C PHE A 953 10.50 16.65 62.32
N SER A 954 11.36 15.79 62.90
CA SER A 954 12.82 16.05 62.96
C SER A 954 13.53 15.98 61.60
N GLY A 955 12.95 15.25 60.63
CA GLY A 955 13.44 15.12 59.25
C GLY A 955 12.36 15.37 58.20
N THR A 956 12.76 15.44 56.92
CA THR A 956 11.81 15.41 55.79
C THR A 956 11.18 14.02 55.64
N ASN A 957 10.05 13.91 54.93
CA ASN A 957 9.44 12.60 54.64
C ASN A 957 10.44 11.66 53.95
N SER A 958 11.20 12.19 52.98
CA SER A 958 12.27 11.48 52.27
C SER A 958 13.41 11.03 53.21
N GLN A 959 13.81 11.88 54.16
CA GLN A 959 14.85 11.53 55.16
C GLN A 959 14.38 10.46 56.15
N ASN A 960 13.15 10.58 56.62
CA ASN A 960 12.55 9.60 57.53
C ASN A 960 12.35 8.25 56.83
N ARG A 961 11.99 8.25 55.55
CA ARG A 961 11.87 7.04 54.73
C ARG A 961 13.19 6.28 54.63
N LEU A 962 14.28 6.97 54.28
CA LEU A 962 15.61 6.33 54.21
C LEU A 962 16.10 5.82 55.58
N ARG A 963 15.85 6.59 56.66
CA ARG A 963 16.18 6.16 58.03
C ARG A 963 15.40 4.92 58.46
N ASN A 964 14.11 4.87 58.17
CA ASN A 964 13.27 3.71 58.49
C ASN A 964 13.70 2.46 57.70
N LEU A 965 14.09 2.62 56.44
CA LEU A 965 14.68 1.51 55.67
C LEU A 965 15.93 0.97 56.37
N HIS A 966 16.89 1.84 56.70
CA HIS A 966 18.14 1.43 57.35
C HIS A 966 17.89 0.77 58.70
N LYS A 967 16.94 1.28 59.50
CA LYS A 967 16.52 0.65 60.75
C LYS A 967 16.02 -0.78 60.52
N LYS A 968 15.15 -1.00 59.52
CA LYS A 968 14.65 -2.34 59.16
C LYS A 968 15.74 -3.28 58.67
N LEU A 969 16.62 -2.81 57.78
CA LEU A 969 17.75 -3.61 57.32
C LEU A 969 18.64 -4.04 58.50
N ILE A 970 18.93 -3.11 59.41
CA ILE A 970 19.73 -3.39 60.61
C ILE A 970 19.02 -4.38 61.54
N GLU A 971 17.70 -4.27 61.74
CA GLU A 971 16.89 -5.22 62.51
C GLU A 971 16.93 -6.62 61.88
N GLU A 972 16.77 -6.73 60.56
CA GLU A 972 16.87 -8.00 59.83
C GLU A 972 18.24 -8.67 59.99
N TYR A 973 19.33 -7.90 59.91
CA TYR A 973 20.67 -8.43 60.18
C TYR A 973 20.91 -8.71 61.67
N LYS A 974 20.16 -8.08 62.59
CA LYS A 974 20.24 -8.29 64.04
C LYS A 974 19.54 -9.58 64.48
N ASP A 975 18.35 -9.88 63.94
CA ASP A 975 17.50 -11.01 64.33
C ASP A 975 18.04 -12.39 63.89
N GLU A 976 18.94 -12.46 62.89
CA GLU A 976 19.64 -13.68 62.48
C GLU A 976 20.50 -14.34 63.59
N CYS A 977 20.66 -13.69 64.75
CA CYS A 977 21.29 -14.28 65.94
C CYS A 977 20.37 -15.19 66.78
N GLN A 978 19.06 -15.32 66.48
CA GLN A 978 18.18 -16.17 67.29
C GLN A 978 17.85 -17.54 66.67
N GLU A 979 18.05 -17.76 65.36
CA GLU A 979 17.72 -19.04 64.69
C GLU A 979 18.87 -20.05 64.57
N SER A 980 20.07 -19.76 65.08
CA SER A 980 21.19 -20.71 65.14
C SER A 980 21.37 -21.34 66.54
N LYS A 981 20.29 -21.87 67.12
CA LYS A 981 20.40 -22.88 68.20
C LYS A 981 20.23 -24.29 67.60
N PRO A 982 21.17 -25.22 67.83
CA PRO A 982 21.00 -26.60 67.39
C PRO A 982 19.79 -27.22 68.09
N SER A 983 18.94 -27.89 67.32
CA SER A 983 17.96 -28.83 67.87
C SER A 983 18.74 -29.94 68.59
N ASN A 984 18.71 -29.94 69.92
CA ASN A 984 19.20 -31.06 70.71
C ASN A 984 18.48 -32.33 70.28
N SER A 985 19.30 -33.32 69.93
CA SER A 985 18.97 -34.72 69.80
C SER A 985 18.17 -35.20 71.03
N LYS A 986 17.03 -35.82 70.78
CA LYS A 986 16.47 -36.82 71.69
C LYS A 986 17.19 -38.14 71.42
N ASN A 987 17.84 -38.67 72.45
CA ASN A 987 18.12 -40.10 72.57
C ASN A 987 16.95 -40.75 73.32
N VAL A 988 16.67 -41.99 72.89
CA VAL A 988 15.58 -42.94 73.22
C VAL A 988 14.27 -42.71 72.47
#